data_AF-A0A4Z0AB04-F1
#
_entry.id   AF-A0A4Z0AB04-F1
#
_cell.length_a   1.000
_cell.length_b   1.000
_cell.length_c   1.000
_cell.angle_alpha   90.00
_cell.angle_beta   90.00
_cell.angle_gamma   90.00
#
_symmetry.space_group_name_H-M   'P 1'
#
loop_
_entity.id
_entity.type
_entity.pdbx_description
1 polymer ?
#
loop_
_entity_poly.entity_id
_entity_poly.type
_entity_poly.pdbx_seq_one_letter_code
_entity_poly.pdbx_strand_id
1 'polypeptide(L)'
;MAESPEEASSGPLTNIKEGFVWRIRDALGRHPLANDNTDVFQDSGDEDEEEFEWGMVDRMRLWRHDALMQHLYETAAFWGDKIVSWTNDPNDAFWLAQTYFMTHQYSRAERLLTRPFRAKPPIIPHPRRSDDAHVGPNGFGSPTPAPSDASMFTPAPLGGTGVPFPDLKGKGREHDARLPMGPTAMINVAAEQQEGVSRLVDMSVVCRYLAAQCLVRQGKWAEATEMLGEANPFRNSGRSGPAVPNTDGGIKVEASMCHLRGLLMLKLNRGDQAKTCFMEALALDVKCYDAFDQLVSGEMMTLEEEWEFVQSLAYKEQTPEDADFVRLIYTARLRKYKHADEHAITRRRLIEEYGLSDNPDVLFSFADALYAQFRWADCFVITSRILDLVAVHAPTMPLHIACMHHLQHLHSKLFVLAHELVEREPESAISWYAVGVWYLSQKKWADARTYFSKTSLMDPRFGPAWIAFAHTFAFEGEHDHAVTAYSTCARMFTGSHLPLMFVGMEHIILSNYAQATEALNAANTMCDGDPLLMNERGVMAFNRQQYDEAAAMFQQALDLAQVTQGSQKSWATTYLNLGTCFRKLGRLEEARDAYVRVLEIDNRSAPALGFLGLVYHLMDRLHDAIMKYHEALSINPINGHVLDLLNLALETGADEGMFGMSGPPGGETAWEDRMKAHAEKERQLKLMRQQNAPPPMAGTAHEILFSHMPRPGEERMALG
;
A
#
# COMPACT_ATOMS: atom_id res chain seq x y z
N MET A 1 40.53 -46.19 -24.25
CA MET A 1 41.58 -45.79 -23.29
C MET A 1 41.05 -44.53 -22.64
N ALA A 2 40.24 -44.67 -21.57
CA ALA A 2 40.68 -44.65 -20.16
C ALA A 2 41.23 -43.25 -19.80
N GLU A 3 40.83 -42.53 -18.77
CA GLU A 3 39.97 -42.72 -17.59
C GLU A 3 39.69 -41.31 -17.01
N SER A 4 38.84 -41.22 -15.98
CA SER A 4 38.43 -40.03 -15.21
C SER A 4 39.58 -39.32 -14.46
N PRO A 5 39.28 -38.26 -13.69
CA PRO A 5 39.31 -38.49 -12.24
C PRO A 5 38.24 -37.76 -11.40
N GLU A 6 37.80 -38.46 -10.35
CA GLU A 6 37.06 -38.00 -9.17
C GLU A 6 37.99 -37.50 -8.06
N GLU A 7 37.48 -36.51 -7.33
CA GLU A 7 37.48 -36.27 -5.86
C GLU A 7 38.64 -36.63 -4.90
N ALA A 8 38.87 -35.65 -3.99
CA ALA A 8 38.98 -35.74 -2.52
C ALA A 8 40.35 -35.73 -1.79
N SER A 9 40.28 -35.05 -0.63
CA SER A 9 41.14 -35.10 0.58
C SER A 9 42.34 -34.12 0.64
N SER A 10 42.81 -33.56 1.76
CA SER A 10 42.33 -33.28 3.13
C SER A 10 43.49 -32.63 3.94
N GLY A 11 43.29 -31.43 4.53
CA GLY A 11 44.02 -30.80 5.68
C GLY A 11 45.56 -30.62 5.65
N PRO A 12 46.22 -30.10 6.72
CA PRO A 12 45.72 -29.37 7.91
C PRO A 12 46.57 -28.12 8.37
N LEU A 13 45.93 -27.29 9.20
CA LEU A 13 46.35 -26.55 10.43
C LEU A 13 47.79 -26.06 10.73
N THR A 14 47.81 -24.87 11.39
CA THR A 14 48.81 -24.26 12.33
C THR A 14 49.96 -23.46 11.67
N ASN A 15 50.46 -22.33 12.18
CA ASN A 15 50.45 -21.71 13.51
C ASN A 15 50.96 -20.25 13.39
N ILE A 16 50.21 -19.23 13.84
CA ILE A 16 50.78 -18.04 14.50
C ILE A 16 49.81 -17.64 15.61
N LYS A 17 50.04 -18.22 16.80
CA LYS A 17 49.62 -17.69 18.10
C LYS A 17 50.82 -16.95 18.69
N GLU A 18 50.61 -15.73 19.17
CA GLU A 18 50.96 -15.23 20.51
C GLU A 18 51.12 -13.70 20.51
N GLY A 19 50.46 -13.05 21.48
CA GLY A 19 50.65 -11.63 21.79
C GLY A 19 49.36 -10.85 21.98
N PHE A 20 48.62 -11.13 23.07
CA PHE A 20 48.11 -10.18 24.07
C PHE A 20 46.86 -10.75 24.78
N VAL A 21 47.11 -11.27 25.98
CA VAL A 21 46.10 -11.68 26.96
C VAL A 21 45.82 -10.48 27.86
N TRP A 22 44.56 -10.00 27.88
CA TRP A 22 43.95 -9.40 29.07
C TRP A 22 42.46 -9.77 29.15
N ARG A 23 42.17 -10.56 30.20
CA ARG A 23 40.91 -10.73 30.95
C ARG A 23 39.57 -10.62 30.22
N ILE A 24 38.94 -11.78 30.06
CA ILE A 24 37.49 -11.97 30.11
C ILE A 24 37.00 -11.56 31.52
N ARG A 25 36.21 -10.49 31.58
CA ARG A 25 35.16 -10.22 32.58
C ARG A 25 34.21 -9.17 32.02
N ASP A 26 32.97 -9.59 31.78
CA ASP A 26 31.72 -8.84 31.58
C ASP A 26 31.76 -7.51 30.80
N ALA A 27 31.32 -7.56 29.54
CA ALA A 27 30.95 -6.36 28.77
C ALA A 27 29.89 -6.67 27.71
N LEU A 28 28.62 -6.76 28.14
CA LEU A 28 27.45 -6.57 27.28
C LEU A 28 27.38 -5.07 26.94
N GLY A 29 27.83 -4.70 25.74
CA GLY A 29 27.81 -3.31 25.24
C GLY A 29 26.41 -2.89 24.79
N ARG A 30 25.85 -1.90 25.49
CA ARG A 30 24.53 -1.27 25.27
C ARG A 30 24.53 -0.28 24.10
N HIS A 31 23.33 -0.05 23.53
CA HIS A 31 23.07 0.87 22.41
C HIS A 31 23.13 2.36 22.85
N PRO A 32 23.59 3.32 22.01
CA PRO A 32 23.86 4.71 22.42
C PRO A 32 22.64 5.60 22.71
N LEU A 33 21.43 5.04 22.68
CA LEU A 33 20.16 5.74 22.96
C LEU A 33 19.38 5.07 24.10
N ALA A 34 19.95 4.05 24.75
CA ALA A 34 19.39 3.45 25.95
C ALA A 34 19.79 4.30 27.16
N ASN A 35 19.16 5.46 27.34
CA ASN A 35 19.12 6.10 28.64
C ASN A 35 18.22 5.25 29.54
N ASP A 36 18.85 4.36 30.30
CA ASP A 36 18.28 3.68 31.46
C ASP A 36 17.89 4.75 32.50
N ASN A 37 16.70 5.32 32.38
CA ASN A 37 16.06 6.06 33.48
C ASN A 37 15.19 5.11 34.32
N THR A 38 15.71 3.92 34.63
CA THR A 38 15.10 2.99 35.60
C THR A 38 15.79 3.00 36.96
N ASP A 39 16.78 3.88 37.18
CA ASP A 39 17.31 4.16 38.52
C ASP A 39 16.64 5.40 39.09
N VAL A 40 15.51 5.21 39.78
CA VAL A 40 14.79 6.25 40.56
C VAL A 40 15.52 6.58 41.89
N PHE A 41 16.72 6.05 42.12
CA PHE A 41 17.47 6.22 43.36
C PHE A 41 18.97 6.47 43.14
N GLN A 42 19.35 7.38 42.23
CA GLN A 42 20.68 8.01 42.28
C GLN A 42 20.59 9.32 43.05
N ASP A 43 21.06 9.26 44.29
CA ASP A 43 21.32 10.38 45.18
C ASP A 43 22.48 11.20 44.60
N SER A 44 22.16 12.17 43.73
CA SER A 44 23.11 13.18 43.26
C SER A 44 23.06 14.38 44.19
N GLY A 45 24.08 14.48 45.04
CA GLY A 45 24.18 15.48 46.09
C GLY A 45 24.09 16.94 45.63
N ASP A 46 23.56 17.72 46.56
CA ASP A 46 23.62 19.18 46.70
C ASP A 46 22.78 20.00 45.72
N GLU A 47 21.45 19.98 45.92
CA GLU A 47 20.56 21.15 45.89
C GLU A 47 19.38 20.82 46.82
N ASP A 48 18.89 21.78 47.61
CA ASP A 48 17.86 21.59 48.65
C ASP A 48 16.55 20.98 48.08
N GLU A 49 16.49 19.66 47.95
CA GLU A 49 15.28 18.91 47.61
C GLU A 49 14.39 18.87 48.86
N GLU A 50 13.33 19.67 48.87
CA GLU A 50 12.18 19.41 49.75
C GLU A 50 11.68 18.00 49.44
N GLU A 51 12.05 17.01 50.28
CA GLU A 51 11.60 15.62 50.22
C GLU A 51 10.07 15.59 50.13
N PHE A 52 9.54 15.44 48.92
CA PHE A 52 8.10 15.40 48.68
C PHE A 52 7.57 14.07 49.23
N GLU A 53 7.02 14.08 50.44
CA GLU A 53 6.54 12.87 51.10
C GLU A 53 5.31 12.31 50.35
N TRP A 54 5.54 11.33 49.48
CA TRP A 54 4.52 10.76 48.60
C TRP A 54 3.36 10.14 49.38
N GLY A 55 2.15 10.65 49.13
CA GLY A 55 0.92 10.09 49.66
C GLY A 55 0.78 8.61 49.31
N MET A 56 0.13 7.84 50.19
CA MET A 56 -0.11 6.40 49.96
C MET A 56 -0.80 6.14 48.61
N VAL A 57 -1.73 7.02 48.20
CA VAL A 57 -2.44 6.92 46.92
C VAL A 57 -1.50 7.05 45.73
N ASP A 58 -0.55 7.98 45.76
CA ASP A 58 0.36 8.22 44.63
C ASP A 58 1.38 7.09 44.47
N ARG A 59 1.85 6.53 45.59
CA ARG A 59 2.64 5.28 45.58
C ARG A 59 1.87 4.12 44.97
N MET A 60 0.57 3.99 45.27
CA MET A 60 -0.26 2.93 44.69
C MET A 60 -0.55 3.18 43.20
N ARG A 61 -0.69 4.43 42.77
CA ARG A 61 -0.81 4.79 41.33
C ARG A 61 0.44 4.40 40.54
N LEU A 62 1.63 4.65 41.10
CA LEU A 62 2.90 4.20 40.53
C LEU A 62 2.92 2.68 40.42
N TRP A 63 2.59 1.97 41.50
CA TRP A 63 2.62 0.52 41.48
C TRP A 63 1.61 -0.09 40.49
N ARG A 64 0.40 0.49 40.38
CA ARG A 64 -0.57 0.10 39.34
C ARG A 64 0.03 0.25 37.94
N HIS A 65 0.71 1.36 37.68
CA HIS A 65 1.28 1.64 36.36
C HIS A 65 2.47 0.73 36.06
N ASP A 66 3.38 0.53 37.03
CA ASP A 66 4.48 -0.42 36.91
C ASP A 66 3.98 -1.85 36.64
N ALA A 67 2.98 -2.32 37.40
CA ALA A 67 2.34 -3.61 37.15
C ALA A 67 1.71 -3.70 35.75
N LEU A 68 1.12 -2.61 35.24
CA LEU A 68 0.57 -2.56 33.89
C LEU A 68 1.69 -2.69 32.82
N MET A 69 2.80 -1.98 33.00
CA MET A 69 3.95 -2.02 32.08
C MET A 69 4.66 -3.37 32.09
N GLN A 70 4.64 -4.09 33.23
CA GLN A 70 5.16 -5.45 33.35
C GLN A 70 4.17 -6.54 32.91
N HIS A 71 3.02 -6.16 32.34
CA HIS A 71 1.95 -7.09 31.94
C HIS A 71 1.32 -7.90 33.09
N LEU A 72 1.48 -7.46 34.35
CA LEU A 72 0.86 -8.05 35.53
C LEU A 72 -0.56 -7.50 35.72
N TYR A 73 -1.43 -7.83 34.76
CA TYR A 73 -2.74 -7.20 34.64
C TYR A 73 -3.68 -7.45 35.83
N GLU A 74 -3.61 -8.62 36.47
CA GLU A 74 -4.43 -8.92 37.65
C GLU A 74 -4.06 -8.02 38.84
N THR A 75 -2.76 -7.83 39.06
CA THR A 75 -2.23 -6.92 40.08
C THR A 75 -2.60 -5.48 39.77
N ALA A 76 -2.44 -5.05 38.52
CA ALA A 76 -2.82 -3.71 38.08
C ALA A 76 -4.33 -3.47 38.23
N ALA A 77 -5.18 -4.45 37.90
CA ALA A 77 -6.63 -4.36 38.07
C ALA A 77 -7.04 -4.30 39.55
N PHE A 78 -6.40 -5.09 40.42
CA PHE A 78 -6.63 -5.06 41.87
C PHE A 78 -6.32 -3.68 42.45
N TRP A 79 -5.13 -3.14 42.18
CA TRP A 79 -4.74 -1.83 42.68
C TRP A 79 -5.55 -0.70 42.05
N GLY A 80 -5.86 -0.79 40.75
CA GLY A 80 -6.74 0.16 40.08
C GLY A 80 -8.11 0.26 40.74
N ASP A 81 -8.74 -0.86 41.06
CA ASP A 81 -10.04 -0.89 41.73
C ASP A 81 -9.97 -0.29 43.15
N LYS A 82 -8.92 -0.61 43.91
CA LYS A 82 -8.70 -0.01 45.25
C LYS A 82 -8.49 1.49 45.19
N ILE A 83 -7.65 1.97 44.28
CA ILE A 83 -7.36 3.41 44.12
C ILE A 83 -8.65 4.15 43.75
N VAL A 84 -9.41 3.67 42.76
CA VAL A 84 -10.69 4.29 42.37
C VAL A 84 -11.68 4.31 43.54
N SER A 85 -11.72 3.27 44.38
CA SER A 85 -12.58 3.25 45.57
C SER A 85 -12.18 4.29 46.63
N TRP A 86 -10.89 4.63 46.73
CA TRP A 86 -10.38 5.61 47.69
C TRP A 86 -10.50 7.04 47.18
N THR A 87 -10.12 7.29 45.94
CA THR A 87 -10.02 8.64 45.36
C THR A 87 -11.33 9.07 44.72
N ASN A 88 -12.02 8.14 44.06
CA ASN A 88 -13.15 8.40 43.17
C ASN A 88 -12.81 9.50 42.14
N ASP A 89 -11.57 9.49 41.66
CA ASP A 89 -11.03 10.41 40.66
C ASP A 89 -11.31 9.87 39.24
N PRO A 90 -11.85 10.68 38.32
CA PRO A 90 -12.01 10.32 36.91
C PRO A 90 -10.74 9.73 36.27
N ASN A 91 -9.56 10.28 36.59
CA ASN A 91 -8.30 9.81 36.00
C ASN A 91 -7.95 8.39 36.44
N ASP A 92 -8.22 8.04 37.70
CA ASP A 92 -8.00 6.68 38.21
C ASP A 92 -9.00 5.70 37.59
N ALA A 93 -10.23 6.14 37.34
CA ALA A 93 -11.25 5.34 36.65
C ALA A 93 -10.86 5.05 35.19
N PHE A 94 -10.25 6.01 34.51
CA PHE A 94 -9.67 5.81 33.18
C PHE A 94 -8.59 4.73 33.20
N TRP A 95 -7.60 4.83 34.10
CA TRP A 95 -6.52 3.84 34.17
C TRP A 95 -7.03 2.44 34.56
N LEU A 96 -8.05 2.33 35.41
CA LEU A 96 -8.73 1.06 35.67
C LEU A 96 -9.42 0.53 34.41
N ALA A 97 -10.12 1.36 33.64
CA ALA A 97 -10.70 0.96 32.37
C ALA A 97 -9.63 0.48 31.37
N GLN A 98 -8.46 1.14 31.33
CA GLN A 98 -7.31 0.73 30.52
C GLN A 98 -6.80 -0.65 30.92
N THR A 99 -6.70 -0.95 32.23
CA THR A 99 -6.33 -2.30 32.69
C THR A 99 -7.35 -3.35 32.24
N TYR A 100 -8.65 -3.06 32.33
CA TYR A 100 -9.69 -3.97 31.84
C TYR A 100 -9.62 -4.18 30.32
N PHE A 101 -9.30 -3.14 29.56
CA PHE A 101 -9.07 -3.23 28.12
C PHE A 101 -7.92 -4.19 27.79
N MET A 102 -6.78 -4.06 28.48
CA MET A 102 -5.62 -4.94 28.29
C MET A 102 -5.89 -6.40 28.69
N THR A 103 -6.79 -6.63 29.66
CA THR A 103 -7.26 -8.00 30.01
C THR A 103 -8.34 -8.56 29.07
N HIS A 104 -8.65 -7.88 27.96
CA HIS A 104 -9.74 -8.22 27.03
C HIS A 104 -11.15 -8.21 27.65
N GLN A 105 -11.33 -7.58 28.82
CA GLN A 105 -12.64 -7.41 29.48
C GLN A 105 -13.35 -6.14 28.97
N TYR A 106 -13.57 -6.05 27.65
CA TYR A 106 -14.07 -4.84 26.98
C TYR A 106 -15.43 -4.35 27.51
N SER A 107 -16.33 -5.27 27.84
CA SER A 107 -17.66 -4.92 28.36
C SER A 107 -17.62 -4.35 29.78
N ARG A 108 -16.61 -4.71 30.58
CA ARG A 108 -16.39 -4.17 31.93
C ARG A 108 -15.76 -2.78 31.86
N ALA A 109 -14.80 -2.60 30.95
CA ALA A 109 -14.20 -1.30 30.67
C ALA A 109 -15.23 -0.29 30.15
N GLU A 110 -16.04 -0.68 29.15
CA GLU A 110 -17.08 0.17 28.56
C GLU A 110 -18.10 0.59 29.63
N ARG A 111 -18.66 -0.36 30.40
CA ARG A 111 -19.58 -0.04 31.50
C ARG A 111 -18.99 0.87 32.57
N LEU A 112 -17.69 0.77 32.86
CA LEU A 112 -17.02 1.65 33.81
C LEU A 112 -16.96 3.11 33.29
N LEU A 113 -16.83 3.29 31.98
CA LEU A 113 -16.74 4.60 31.33
C LEU A 113 -18.10 5.23 31.03
N THR A 114 -19.11 4.41 30.71
CA THR A 114 -20.46 4.87 30.36
C THR A 114 -21.39 5.04 31.56
N ARG A 115 -21.05 4.44 32.72
CA ARG A 115 -21.85 4.61 33.93
C ARG A 115 -21.81 6.06 34.45
N PRO A 116 -22.92 6.52 35.05
CA PRO A 116 -22.94 7.56 36.08
C PRO A 116 -21.68 7.65 36.96
N PHE A 117 -20.90 8.72 36.84
CA PHE A 117 -19.76 8.97 37.72
C PHE A 117 -20.06 10.14 38.65
N ARG A 118 -19.98 9.90 39.97
CA ARG A 118 -20.17 10.97 40.97
C ARG A 118 -18.82 11.58 41.28
N ALA A 119 -18.40 12.65 40.58
CA ALA A 119 -17.17 13.35 40.94
C ALA A 119 -17.35 14.14 42.26
N LYS A 120 -16.35 14.13 43.14
CA LYS A 120 -16.29 15.08 44.28
C LYS A 120 -16.03 16.49 43.72
N PRO A 121 -16.68 17.55 44.23
CA PRO A 121 -16.39 18.91 43.78
C PRO A 121 -14.92 19.26 44.06
N PRO A 122 -14.27 20.07 43.21
CA PRO A 122 -12.91 20.53 43.47
C PRO A 122 -12.87 21.28 44.81
N ILE A 123 -11.86 20.99 45.63
CA ILE A 123 -11.65 21.69 46.91
C ILE A 123 -11.21 23.11 46.57
N ILE A 124 -12.13 24.08 46.67
CA ILE A 124 -11.79 25.50 46.60
C ILE A 124 -10.95 25.81 47.85
N PRO A 125 -9.70 26.29 47.74
CA PRO A 125 -8.95 26.71 48.90
C PRO A 125 -9.68 27.91 49.53
N HIS A 126 -10.21 27.74 50.74
CA HIS A 126 -10.72 28.86 51.52
C HIS A 126 -9.58 29.86 51.73
N PRO A 127 -9.80 31.18 51.53
CA PRO A 127 -8.79 32.17 51.85
C PRO A 127 -8.48 32.08 53.35
N ARG A 128 -7.21 31.86 53.69
CA ARG A 128 -6.74 31.81 55.08
C ARG A 128 -7.11 33.13 55.76
N ARG A 129 -7.78 33.04 56.92
CA ARG A 129 -7.95 34.15 57.85
C ARG A 129 -6.57 34.74 58.17
N SER A 130 -6.38 36.00 57.82
CA SER A 130 -5.27 36.83 58.29
C SER A 130 -5.65 37.39 59.66
N ASP A 131 -5.19 36.75 60.71
CA ASP A 131 -5.04 37.40 62.02
C ASP A 131 -3.75 38.23 61.96
N ASP A 132 -3.87 39.55 61.89
CA ASP A 132 -3.06 40.48 62.68
C ASP A 132 -3.52 41.94 62.46
N ALA A 133 -3.52 42.68 63.57
CA ALA A 133 -4.31 43.87 63.82
C ALA A 133 -3.67 45.18 63.31
N HIS A 134 -4.50 46.14 62.91
CA HIS A 134 -4.33 47.54 63.33
C HIS A 134 -5.67 48.28 63.43
N VAL A 135 -5.85 48.90 64.60
CA VAL A 135 -7.01 49.65 65.07
C VAL A 135 -6.95 51.08 64.56
N GLY A 136 -8.08 51.61 64.10
CA GLY A 136 -8.30 53.04 63.84
C GLY A 136 -9.80 53.33 63.67
N PRO A 137 -10.43 54.23 64.44
CA PRO A 137 -11.87 54.24 64.64
C PRO A 137 -12.61 55.22 63.71
N ASN A 138 -13.81 54.82 63.31
CA ASN A 138 -15.05 55.62 63.19
C ASN A 138 -15.85 55.34 61.91
N GLY A 139 -17.17 55.16 62.09
CA GLY A 139 -18.15 55.66 61.13
C GLY A 139 -19.13 54.64 60.54
N PHE A 140 -20.18 54.33 61.30
CA PHE A 140 -21.61 54.24 60.89
C PHE A 140 -22.00 53.70 59.50
N GLY A 141 -22.92 52.72 59.49
CA GLY A 141 -24.04 52.68 58.54
C GLY A 141 -24.27 51.37 57.78
N SER A 142 -25.33 50.65 58.18
CA SER A 142 -25.96 49.49 57.52
C SER A 142 -26.87 49.91 56.32
N PRO A 143 -27.69 49.03 55.69
CA PRO A 143 -27.34 48.21 54.51
C PRO A 143 -28.33 48.31 53.31
N THR A 144 -27.97 47.71 52.15
CA THR A 144 -28.83 47.19 51.03
C THR A 144 -29.70 48.17 50.20
N PRO A 145 -30.26 47.78 49.02
CA PRO A 145 -29.91 46.72 48.05
C PRO A 145 -29.86 47.20 46.56
N ALA A 146 -29.53 46.25 45.66
CA ALA A 146 -29.71 46.21 44.20
C ALA A 146 -31.11 46.74 43.71
N PRO A 147 -31.41 46.98 42.40
CA PRO A 147 -31.02 46.10 41.28
C PRO A 147 -30.93 46.72 39.85
N SER A 148 -30.73 45.79 38.90
CA SER A 148 -31.36 45.72 37.58
C SER A 148 -30.76 46.49 36.39
N ASP A 149 -30.38 45.65 35.42
CA ASP A 149 -30.82 45.65 34.02
C ASP A 149 -29.92 46.23 32.94
N ALA A 150 -29.71 45.35 31.95
CA ALA A 150 -29.79 45.57 30.51
C ALA A 150 -28.80 46.57 29.90
N SER A 151 -28.24 46.41 28.70
CA SER A 151 -28.16 45.39 27.65
C SER A 151 -27.55 46.17 26.47
N MET A 152 -26.81 45.49 25.59
CA MET A 152 -26.50 45.93 24.21
C MET A 152 -25.57 47.13 24.01
N PHE A 153 -24.43 46.90 23.35
CA PHE A 153 -24.19 47.26 21.93
C PHE A 153 -22.69 47.11 21.60
N THR A 154 -22.40 46.33 20.56
CA THR A 154 -21.15 46.31 19.76
C THR A 154 -21.14 47.51 18.77
N PRO A 155 -20.09 47.80 17.94
CA PRO A 155 -18.64 47.49 18.00
C PRO A 155 -17.68 48.67 17.57
N ALA A 156 -16.37 48.44 17.80
CA ALA A 156 -15.19 48.87 17.01
C ALA A 156 -14.71 50.35 17.02
N PRO A 157 -13.53 50.67 16.42
CA PRO A 157 -12.16 50.39 16.88
C PRO A 157 -11.31 51.69 16.95
N LEU A 158 -10.05 51.66 17.40
CA LEU A 158 -8.93 52.47 16.87
C LEU A 158 -7.61 52.30 17.68
N GLY A 159 -6.58 51.85 16.94
CA GLY A 159 -5.17 52.25 16.95
C GLY A 159 -4.42 52.63 18.23
N GLY A 160 -3.26 52.00 18.43
CA GLY A 160 -2.21 52.54 19.30
C GLY A 160 -1.06 51.57 19.55
N THR A 161 0.01 51.71 18.76
CA THR A 161 1.30 51.01 18.84
C THR A 161 2.03 51.22 20.17
N GLY A 162 2.66 50.17 20.72
CA GLY A 162 3.69 50.31 21.75
C GLY A 162 4.20 48.97 22.31
N VAL A 163 5.45 48.62 21.98
CA VAL A 163 6.31 47.73 22.79
C VAL A 163 7.40 48.65 23.40
N PRO A 164 7.87 48.49 24.66
CA PRO A 164 8.81 47.41 25.03
C PRO A 164 8.63 46.80 26.46
N PHE A 165 9.27 45.63 26.65
CA PHE A 165 9.54 44.77 27.83
C PHE A 165 9.84 45.44 29.21
N PRO A 166 10.14 44.67 30.29
CA PRO A 166 9.40 43.61 30.99
C PRO A 166 9.28 43.93 32.51
N ASP A 167 8.35 43.32 33.25
CA ASP A 167 8.59 43.21 34.71
C ASP A 167 8.00 41.95 35.33
N LEU A 168 8.89 41.26 36.05
CA LEU A 168 8.67 40.06 36.84
C LEU A 168 8.21 40.47 38.24
N LYS A 169 7.10 39.88 38.72
CA LYS A 169 7.00 39.18 40.02
C LYS A 169 5.55 39.12 40.50
N GLY A 170 5.04 37.89 40.56
CA GLY A 170 3.82 37.51 41.26
C GLY A 170 3.69 36.00 41.28
N LYS A 171 4.60 35.29 41.95
CA LYS A 171 4.51 33.84 42.17
C LYS A 171 3.31 33.55 43.09
N GLY A 172 2.15 33.31 42.49
CA GLY A 172 1.09 32.51 43.12
C GLY A 172 1.48 31.03 43.03
N ARG A 173 1.56 30.35 44.17
CA ARG A 173 1.87 28.92 44.26
C ARG A 173 0.73 28.10 43.63
N GLU A 174 0.95 27.54 42.45
CA GLU A 174 0.18 26.40 41.94
C GLU A 174 0.69 25.13 42.65
N HIS A 175 0.04 24.73 43.73
CA HIS A 175 0.24 23.42 44.35
C HIS A 175 -0.80 22.44 43.78
N ASP A 176 -0.46 21.79 42.66
CA ASP A 176 -1.09 20.55 42.21
C ASP A 176 -0.11 19.78 41.28
N ALA A 177 1.13 19.58 41.75
CA ALA A 177 2.10 18.72 41.09
C ALA A 177 1.80 17.24 41.43
N ARG A 178 0.95 16.60 40.62
CA ARG A 178 0.82 15.14 40.57
C ARG A 178 1.86 14.58 39.59
N LEU A 179 2.34 13.36 39.84
CA LEU A 179 3.42 12.63 39.13
C LEU A 179 3.53 12.90 37.63
N PRO A 180 4.76 12.97 37.08
CA PRO A 180 5.00 13.04 35.65
C PRO A 180 4.87 11.63 35.05
N MET A 181 3.64 11.14 34.85
CA MET A 181 3.36 9.85 34.22
C MET A 181 2.16 9.99 33.27
N GLY A 182 2.46 10.34 32.01
CA GLY A 182 1.47 10.65 30.97
C GLY A 182 0.83 12.04 31.16
N PRO A 183 0.14 12.58 30.13
CA PRO A 183 -0.28 13.98 30.09
C PRO A 183 -0.95 14.45 31.38
N THR A 184 -0.36 15.48 31.97
CA THR A 184 -0.89 16.26 33.07
C THR A 184 -2.35 16.63 32.75
N ALA A 185 -3.29 16.14 33.55
CA ALA A 185 -4.74 16.37 33.41
C ALA A 185 -5.40 15.84 32.12
N MET A 186 -5.40 14.51 31.90
CA MET A 186 -6.20 13.85 30.84
C MET A 186 -7.73 14.10 30.91
N ILE A 187 -8.22 14.58 32.06
CA ILE A 187 -9.63 14.93 32.30
C ILE A 187 -9.69 16.32 32.93
N ASN A 188 -9.97 17.34 32.12
CA ASN A 188 -10.28 18.68 32.63
C ASN A 188 -11.70 18.67 33.20
N VAL A 189 -11.81 18.48 34.52
CA VAL A 189 -13.07 18.72 35.23
C VAL A 189 -13.34 20.22 35.16
N ALA A 190 -14.18 20.65 34.22
CA ALA A 190 -14.60 22.04 34.13
C ALA A 190 -15.13 22.51 35.50
N ALA A 191 -14.58 23.61 36.02
CA ALA A 191 -14.99 24.21 37.29
C ALA A 191 -16.47 24.64 37.33
N GLU A 192 -17.13 24.66 36.17
CA GLU A 192 -18.50 25.10 35.97
C GLU A 192 -19.37 24.00 35.32
N GLN A 193 -19.66 22.89 36.01
CA GLN A 193 -20.81 22.07 35.63
C GLN A 193 -21.63 21.58 36.83
N GLN A 194 -22.94 21.55 36.58
CA GLN A 194 -24.08 21.47 37.50
C GLN A 194 -24.08 20.23 38.40
N GLU A 195 -24.72 20.37 39.57
CA GLU A 195 -25.10 19.26 40.47
C GLU A 195 -25.81 18.16 39.68
N GLY A 196 -25.09 17.11 39.28
CA GLY A 196 -25.68 16.06 38.47
C GLY A 196 -24.66 15.04 37.96
N VAL A 197 -25.09 13.78 37.96
CA VAL A 197 -24.38 12.61 37.46
C VAL A 197 -23.99 12.80 35.99
N SER A 198 -22.70 12.97 35.69
CA SER A 198 -22.15 12.96 34.33
C SER A 198 -21.46 11.62 34.03
N ARG A 199 -21.41 11.23 32.75
CA ARG A 199 -20.66 10.03 32.32
C ARG A 199 -19.23 10.43 32.01
N LEU A 200 -18.26 9.54 32.27
CA LEU A 200 -16.84 9.84 32.03
C LEU A 200 -16.56 10.17 30.55
N VAL A 201 -17.30 9.54 29.63
CA VAL A 201 -17.24 9.82 28.19
C VAL A 201 -17.69 11.23 27.78
N ASP A 202 -18.46 11.90 28.63
CA ASP A 202 -18.88 13.30 28.41
C ASP A 202 -17.87 14.28 29.02
N MET A 203 -17.12 13.84 30.04
CA MET A 203 -16.11 14.64 30.73
C MET A 203 -14.74 14.64 30.04
N SER A 204 -14.36 13.54 29.38
CA SER A 204 -13.06 13.42 28.72
C SER A 204 -13.12 12.74 27.37
N VAL A 205 -12.37 13.33 26.45
CA VAL A 205 -12.13 12.83 25.10
C VAL A 205 -11.38 11.49 25.13
N VAL A 206 -10.44 11.30 26.07
CA VAL A 206 -9.68 10.05 26.21
C VAL A 206 -10.57 8.91 26.68
N CYS A 207 -11.47 9.18 27.63
CA CYS A 207 -12.48 8.21 28.07
C CYS A 207 -13.44 7.84 26.94
N ARG A 208 -13.85 8.81 26.13
CA ARG A 208 -14.69 8.57 24.95
C ARG A 208 -13.98 7.70 23.91
N TYR A 209 -12.71 7.98 23.63
CA TYR A 209 -11.89 7.17 22.73
C TYR A 209 -11.77 5.71 23.22
N LEU A 210 -11.41 5.49 24.48
CA LEU A 210 -11.28 4.15 25.05
C LEU A 210 -12.62 3.39 25.06
N ALA A 211 -13.72 4.06 25.39
CA ALA A 211 -15.05 3.46 25.36
C ALA A 211 -15.44 3.06 23.92
N ALA A 212 -15.20 3.92 22.93
CA ALA A 212 -15.42 3.60 21.53
C ALA A 212 -14.55 2.41 21.08
N GLN A 213 -13.28 2.35 21.49
CA GLN A 213 -12.39 1.23 21.20
C GLN A 213 -12.90 -0.08 21.80
N CYS A 214 -13.45 -0.06 23.01
CA CYS A 214 -14.11 -1.21 23.62
C CYS A 214 -15.33 -1.68 22.82
N LEU A 215 -16.14 -0.76 22.29
CA LEU A 215 -17.31 -1.09 21.46
C LEU A 215 -16.89 -1.70 20.11
N VAL A 216 -15.84 -1.18 19.48
CA VAL A 216 -15.24 -1.72 18.25
C VAL A 216 -14.79 -3.17 18.47
N ARG A 217 -14.07 -3.45 19.57
CA ARG A 217 -13.60 -4.80 19.91
C ARG A 217 -14.75 -5.77 20.22
N GLN A 218 -15.90 -5.27 20.66
CA GLN A 218 -17.13 -6.06 20.88
C GLN A 218 -17.95 -6.30 19.61
N GLY A 219 -17.57 -5.71 18.47
CA GLY A 219 -18.35 -5.79 17.23
C GLY A 219 -19.59 -4.89 17.19
N LYS A 220 -19.71 -3.94 18.12
CA LYS A 220 -20.85 -3.01 18.22
C LYS A 220 -20.59 -1.73 17.43
N TRP A 221 -20.62 -1.82 16.10
CA TRP A 221 -20.21 -0.74 15.20
C TRP A 221 -21.09 0.51 15.27
N ALA A 222 -22.41 0.33 15.43
CA ALA A 222 -23.37 1.45 15.48
C ALA A 222 -23.20 2.30 16.75
N GLU A 223 -23.14 1.65 17.92
CA GLU A 223 -22.89 2.32 19.21
C GLU A 223 -21.54 3.04 19.21
N ALA A 224 -20.49 2.45 18.61
CA ALA A 224 -19.18 3.08 18.48
C ALA A 224 -19.21 4.32 17.59
N THR A 225 -19.99 4.28 16.50
CA THR A 225 -20.15 5.42 15.57
C THR A 225 -20.89 6.56 16.25
N GLU A 226 -21.94 6.27 17.03
CA GLU A 226 -22.63 7.27 17.85
C GLU A 226 -21.68 7.90 18.88
N MET A 227 -20.83 7.08 19.51
CA MET A 227 -19.88 7.54 20.53
C MET A 227 -18.81 8.48 19.98
N LEU A 228 -18.31 8.23 18.76
CA LEU A 228 -17.31 9.08 18.11
C LEU A 228 -17.92 10.23 17.29
N GLY A 229 -19.20 10.12 16.93
CA GLY A 229 -19.87 10.98 15.95
C GLY A 229 -19.51 10.59 14.51
N GLU A 230 -20.41 10.91 13.57
CA GLU A 230 -20.22 10.63 12.13
C GLU A 230 -19.14 11.52 11.48
N ALA A 231 -18.92 12.72 12.03
CA ALA A 231 -17.91 13.67 11.58
C ALA A 231 -17.02 14.10 12.75
N ASN A 232 -15.85 14.67 12.45
CA ASN A 232 -14.94 15.17 13.47
C ASN A 232 -15.60 16.27 14.33
N PRO A 233 -15.81 16.03 15.64
CA PRO A 233 -16.43 17.01 16.53
C PRO A 233 -15.58 18.26 16.76
N PHE A 234 -14.28 18.21 16.46
CA PHE A 234 -13.30 19.23 16.78
C PHE A 234 -12.94 20.15 15.60
N ARG A 235 -13.61 19.98 14.44
CA ARG A 235 -13.27 20.70 13.19
C ARG A 235 -13.26 22.23 13.32
N ASN A 236 -14.10 22.78 14.20
CA ASN A 236 -14.24 24.22 14.44
C ASN A 236 -13.77 24.65 15.83
N SER A 237 -13.18 23.76 16.62
CA SER A 237 -12.65 24.14 17.93
C SER A 237 -11.32 24.85 17.72
N GLY A 238 -11.25 26.17 17.91
CA GLY A 238 -10.01 26.94 17.77
C GLY A 238 -8.86 26.53 18.72
N ARG A 239 -9.06 25.51 19.55
CA ARG A 239 -8.08 24.90 20.46
C ARG A 239 -7.41 23.64 19.90
N SER A 240 -7.90 23.09 18.78
CA SER A 240 -7.39 21.86 18.18
C SER A 240 -7.30 22.03 16.67
N GLY A 241 -6.13 21.79 16.09
CA GLY A 241 -5.90 21.92 14.66
C GLY A 241 -4.48 21.56 14.24
N PRO A 242 -4.20 21.53 12.92
CA PRO A 242 -2.88 21.16 12.37
C PRO A 242 -1.73 22.04 12.85
N ALA A 243 -2.01 23.33 13.10
CA ALA A 243 -1.03 24.33 13.51
C ALA A 243 -0.73 24.37 15.01
N VAL A 244 -1.48 23.62 15.83
CA VAL A 244 -1.30 23.58 17.28
C VAL A 244 -0.55 22.29 17.63
N PRO A 245 0.72 22.32 18.08
CA PRO A 245 1.43 21.11 18.48
C PRO A 245 0.83 20.51 19.75
N ASN A 246 1.02 19.20 19.95
CA ASN A 246 0.62 18.55 21.20
C ASN A 246 1.60 18.94 22.31
N THR A 247 1.10 19.22 23.52
CA THR A 247 1.93 19.62 24.67
C THR A 247 2.76 18.46 25.21
N ASP A 248 2.31 17.24 25.00
CA ASP A 248 2.82 16.07 25.72
C ASP A 248 3.77 15.20 24.87
N GLY A 249 4.11 15.66 23.65
CA GLY A 249 4.93 14.92 22.68
C GLY A 249 4.26 13.70 22.04
N GLY A 250 3.20 13.15 22.64
CA GLY A 250 2.43 12.02 22.11
C GLY A 250 1.52 12.38 20.91
N ILE A 251 0.80 11.38 20.40
CA ILE A 251 -0.21 11.56 19.34
C ILE A 251 -1.43 12.28 19.93
N LYS A 252 -1.95 13.28 19.20
CA LYS A 252 -3.22 13.93 19.55
C LYS A 252 -4.36 12.92 19.62
N VAL A 253 -5.11 12.95 20.71
CA VAL A 253 -6.24 12.05 20.93
C VAL A 253 -7.32 12.26 19.84
N GLU A 254 -7.45 13.48 19.33
CA GLU A 254 -8.32 13.81 18.20
C GLU A 254 -7.93 13.07 16.92
N ALA A 255 -6.63 12.97 16.63
CA ALA A 255 -6.14 12.19 15.50
C ALA A 255 -6.44 10.69 15.69
N SER A 256 -6.18 10.14 16.89
CA SER A 256 -6.49 8.74 17.21
C SER A 256 -7.99 8.42 17.10
N MET A 257 -8.87 9.35 17.48
CA MET A 257 -10.32 9.19 17.30
C MET A 257 -10.72 9.21 15.82
N CYS A 258 -10.15 10.11 15.02
CA CYS A 258 -10.40 10.14 13.58
C CYS A 258 -9.91 8.87 12.89
N HIS A 259 -8.76 8.34 13.29
CA HIS A 259 -8.26 7.05 12.82
C HIS A 259 -9.23 5.90 13.18
N LEU A 260 -9.68 5.84 14.45
CA LEU A 260 -10.65 4.82 14.88
C LEU A 260 -12.00 4.93 14.12
N ARG A 261 -12.44 6.17 13.82
CA ARG A 261 -13.61 6.42 12.97
C ARG A 261 -13.39 5.89 11.55
N GLY A 262 -12.20 6.11 10.98
CA GLY A 262 -11.82 5.54 9.68
C GLY A 262 -11.93 4.02 9.65
N LEU A 263 -11.40 3.33 10.68
CA LEU A 263 -11.53 1.88 10.83
C LEU A 263 -13.00 1.42 10.92
N LEU A 264 -13.85 2.15 11.64
CA LEU A 264 -15.29 1.87 11.70
C LEU A 264 -15.95 2.01 10.33
N MET A 265 -15.64 3.08 9.59
CA MET A 265 -16.19 3.29 8.25
C MET A 265 -15.77 2.18 7.27
N LEU A 266 -14.53 1.66 7.39
CA LEU A 266 -14.11 0.47 6.65
C LEU A 266 -14.96 -0.76 7.00
N LYS A 267 -15.22 -1.01 8.29
CA LYS A 267 -16.09 -2.12 8.72
C LYS A 267 -17.54 -1.98 8.26
N LEU A 268 -18.01 -0.75 8.08
CA LEU A 268 -19.32 -0.42 7.51
C LEU A 268 -19.34 -0.40 5.97
N ASN A 269 -18.23 -0.76 5.31
CA ASN A 269 -18.06 -0.77 3.86
C ASN A 269 -18.27 0.62 3.21
N ARG A 270 -17.86 1.70 3.91
CA ARG A 270 -17.90 3.09 3.44
C ARG A 270 -16.48 3.61 3.18
N GLY A 271 -15.85 3.14 2.11
CA GLY A 271 -14.45 3.44 1.77
C GLY A 271 -14.13 4.93 1.64
N ASP A 272 -14.99 5.69 0.95
CA ASP A 272 -14.76 7.13 0.73
C ASP A 272 -14.76 7.93 2.04
N GLN A 273 -15.67 7.59 2.97
CA GLN A 273 -15.71 8.22 4.30
C GLN A 273 -14.53 7.77 5.17
N ALA A 274 -14.08 6.53 5.03
CA ALA A 274 -12.89 6.06 5.73
C ALA A 274 -11.64 6.83 5.31
N LYS A 275 -11.46 7.01 3.99
CA LYS A 275 -10.38 7.81 3.40
C LYS A 275 -10.35 9.22 4.01
N THR A 276 -11.47 9.93 4.00
CA THR A 276 -11.52 11.30 4.55
C THR A 276 -11.19 11.32 6.04
N CYS A 277 -11.66 10.33 6.82
CA CYS A 277 -11.34 10.22 8.24
C CYS A 277 -9.84 9.99 8.49
N PHE A 278 -9.17 9.15 7.69
CA PHE A 278 -7.73 8.93 7.82
C PHE A 278 -6.92 10.14 7.38
N MET A 279 -7.33 10.82 6.30
CA MET A 279 -6.70 12.08 5.88
C MET A 279 -6.85 13.14 6.98
N GLU A 280 -8.03 13.27 7.59
CA GLU A 280 -8.24 14.17 8.73
C GLU A 280 -7.36 13.79 9.93
N ALA A 281 -7.21 12.49 10.23
CA ALA A 281 -6.34 12.03 11.33
C ALA A 281 -4.89 12.45 11.10
N LEU A 282 -4.35 12.21 9.91
CA LEU A 282 -2.97 12.54 9.57
C LEU A 282 -2.74 14.06 9.45
N ALA A 283 -3.74 14.80 8.97
CA ALA A 283 -3.68 16.27 8.90
C ALA A 283 -3.67 16.92 10.30
N LEU A 284 -4.41 16.33 11.24
CA LEU A 284 -4.42 16.78 12.63
C LEU A 284 -3.09 16.49 13.34
N ASP A 285 -2.55 15.29 13.15
CA ASP A 285 -1.26 14.90 13.70
C ASP A 285 -0.49 13.99 12.74
N VAL A 286 0.63 14.50 12.22
CA VAL A 286 1.55 13.79 11.35
C VAL A 286 2.07 12.53 12.03
N LYS A 287 2.20 12.49 13.36
CA LYS A 287 2.66 11.32 14.12
C LYS A 287 1.70 10.12 14.06
N CYS A 288 0.47 10.31 13.55
CA CYS A 288 -0.51 9.23 13.41
C CYS A 288 -0.17 8.33 12.21
N TYR A 289 0.94 7.58 12.31
CA TYR A 289 1.42 6.68 11.26
C TYR A 289 0.38 5.61 10.90
N ASP A 290 -0.40 5.10 11.85
CA ASP A 290 -1.44 4.09 11.55
C ASP A 290 -2.46 4.61 10.52
N ALA A 291 -2.79 5.91 10.52
CA ALA A 291 -3.67 6.47 9.50
C ALA A 291 -2.99 6.54 8.13
N PHE A 292 -1.70 6.89 8.10
CA PHE A 292 -0.89 6.87 6.90
C PHE A 292 -0.76 5.46 6.32
N ASP A 293 -0.44 4.46 7.15
CA ASP A 293 -0.34 3.07 6.74
C ASP A 293 -1.65 2.54 6.16
N GLN A 294 -2.80 2.84 6.77
CA GLN A 294 -4.11 2.45 6.22
C GLN A 294 -4.41 3.12 4.86
N LEU A 295 -4.02 4.38 4.68
CA LEU A 295 -4.20 5.09 3.41
C LEU A 295 -3.34 4.49 2.28
N VAL A 296 -2.07 4.19 2.58
CA VAL A 296 -1.08 3.69 1.60
C VAL A 296 -1.27 2.19 1.33
N SER A 297 -1.26 1.35 2.37
CA SER A 297 -1.49 -0.11 2.22
C SER A 297 -2.86 -0.43 1.62
N GLY A 298 -3.83 0.46 1.87
CA GLY A 298 -5.18 0.37 1.38
C GLY A 298 -5.43 0.98 0.00
N GLU A 299 -4.43 1.58 -0.62
CA GLU A 299 -4.51 2.25 -1.93
C GLU A 299 -5.77 3.13 -2.06
N MET A 300 -6.03 4.00 -1.08
CA MET A 300 -7.28 4.78 -1.01
C MET A 300 -7.23 6.10 -1.81
N MET A 301 -6.03 6.56 -2.18
CA MET A 301 -5.78 7.81 -2.92
C MET A 301 -5.16 7.52 -4.28
N THR A 302 -5.36 8.39 -5.26
CA THR A 302 -4.59 8.31 -6.52
C THR A 302 -3.13 8.68 -6.26
N LEU A 303 -2.24 8.40 -7.21
CA LEU A 303 -0.80 8.66 -7.08
C LEU A 303 -0.49 10.14 -6.80
N GLU A 304 -1.15 11.05 -7.53
CA GLU A 304 -0.96 12.49 -7.36
C GLU A 304 -1.55 13.01 -6.05
N GLU A 305 -2.76 12.55 -5.71
CA GLU A 305 -3.42 12.93 -4.45
C GLU A 305 -2.60 12.49 -3.23
N GLU A 306 -2.07 11.27 -3.26
CA GLU A 306 -1.19 10.73 -2.23
C GLU A 306 0.07 11.59 -2.06
N TRP A 307 0.72 11.95 -3.17
CA TRP A 307 1.92 12.79 -3.14
C TRP A 307 1.65 14.20 -2.62
N GLU A 308 0.67 14.89 -3.22
CA GLU A 308 0.30 16.26 -2.83
C GLU A 308 -0.12 16.32 -1.37
N PHE A 309 -0.94 15.37 -0.92
CA PHE A 309 -1.39 15.32 0.45
C PHE A 309 -0.21 15.19 1.42
N VAL A 310 0.68 14.22 1.21
CA VAL A 310 1.83 13.99 2.09
C VAL A 310 2.79 15.18 2.11
N GLN A 311 3.01 15.88 0.99
CA GLN A 311 3.85 17.08 0.98
C GLN A 311 3.16 18.29 1.63
N SER A 312 1.83 18.34 1.68
CA SER A 312 1.05 19.47 2.23
C SER A 312 0.93 19.48 3.75
N LEU A 313 1.33 18.40 4.44
CA LEU A 313 1.17 18.27 5.89
C LEU A 313 2.03 19.27 6.69
N ALA A 314 1.53 19.67 7.85
CA ALA A 314 2.14 20.66 8.75
C ALA A 314 3.28 20.08 9.62
N TYR A 315 4.33 19.55 8.97
CA TYR A 315 5.46 18.90 9.68
C TYR A 315 6.20 19.87 10.60
N LYS A 316 6.44 21.12 10.17
CA LYS A 316 7.25 22.09 10.91
C LYS A 316 6.54 22.58 12.17
N GLU A 317 5.23 22.76 12.08
CA GLU A 317 4.40 23.21 13.20
C GLU A 317 4.26 22.12 14.27
N GLN A 318 4.25 20.84 13.87
CA GLN A 318 3.99 19.72 14.77
C GLN A 318 5.25 19.06 15.31
N THR A 319 6.32 19.00 14.51
CA THR A 319 7.60 18.37 14.85
C THR A 319 8.74 19.25 14.34
N PRO A 320 9.02 20.42 14.96
CA PRO A 320 9.96 21.40 14.41
C PRO A 320 11.40 20.88 14.27
N GLU A 321 11.83 19.97 15.14
CA GLU A 321 13.19 19.40 15.12
C GLU A 321 13.34 18.32 14.04
N ASP A 322 12.31 17.49 13.84
CA ASP A 322 12.36 16.30 12.96
C ASP A 322 11.51 16.43 11.68
N ALA A 323 10.99 17.62 11.37
CA ALA A 323 10.02 17.84 10.30
C ALA A 323 10.46 17.26 8.95
N ASP A 324 11.72 17.50 8.57
CA ASP A 324 12.27 16.99 7.32
C ASP A 324 12.46 15.47 7.34
N PHE A 325 12.89 14.92 8.47
CA PHE A 325 13.07 13.48 8.63
C PHE A 325 11.74 12.72 8.46
N VAL A 326 10.71 13.13 9.19
CA VAL A 326 9.39 12.49 9.14
C VAL A 326 8.80 12.54 7.73
N ARG A 327 8.93 13.69 7.06
CA ARG A 327 8.50 13.86 5.67
C ARG A 327 9.25 12.94 4.70
N LEU A 328 10.57 12.79 4.86
CA LEU A 328 11.38 11.91 4.02
C LEU A 328 10.98 10.43 4.20
N ILE A 329 10.74 9.99 5.44
CA ILE A 329 10.28 8.61 5.72
C ILE A 329 8.91 8.35 5.08
N TYR A 330 7.97 9.29 5.17
CA TYR A 330 6.65 9.15 4.52
C TYR A 330 6.80 9.12 3.00
N THR A 331 7.63 10.01 2.46
CA THR A 331 7.92 10.05 1.01
C THR A 331 8.57 8.75 0.53
N ALA A 332 9.40 8.08 1.33
CA ALA A 332 10.03 6.82 0.95
C ALA A 332 9.01 5.66 0.78
N ARG A 333 7.84 5.77 1.43
CA ARG A 333 6.78 4.75 1.49
C ARG A 333 5.72 4.87 0.40
N LEU A 334 5.69 5.98 -0.36
CA LEU A 334 4.71 6.20 -1.43
C LEU A 334 5.07 5.42 -2.70
N ARG A 335 4.09 5.33 -3.60
CA ARG A 335 4.20 4.64 -4.90
C ARG A 335 5.04 5.43 -5.91
N LYS A 336 5.86 4.73 -6.68
CA LYS A 336 7.06 5.31 -7.33
C LYS A 336 6.95 5.65 -8.81
N TYR A 337 5.78 5.49 -9.43
CA TYR A 337 5.62 5.62 -10.89
C TYR A 337 6.09 6.99 -11.43
N LYS A 338 5.44 8.08 -11.03
CA LYS A 338 5.69 9.43 -11.58
C LYS A 338 6.89 10.14 -10.92
N HIS A 339 7.11 9.90 -9.64
CA HIS A 339 8.11 10.60 -8.81
C HIS A 339 9.37 9.77 -8.54
N ALA A 340 9.77 8.91 -9.48
CA ALA A 340 10.87 7.96 -9.30
C ALA A 340 12.20 8.64 -8.92
N ASP A 341 12.49 9.79 -9.51
CA ASP A 341 13.70 10.57 -9.26
C ASP A 341 13.69 11.19 -7.86
N GLU A 342 12.57 11.75 -7.43
CA GLU A 342 12.40 12.32 -6.09
C GLU A 342 12.51 11.23 -5.02
N HIS A 343 12.01 10.01 -5.28
CA HIS A 343 12.21 8.87 -4.39
C HIS A 343 13.68 8.45 -4.30
N ALA A 344 14.41 8.46 -5.42
CA ALA A 344 15.84 8.16 -5.42
C ALA A 344 16.65 9.19 -4.60
N ILE A 345 16.30 10.47 -4.72
CA ILE A 345 16.89 11.56 -3.91
C ILE A 345 16.54 11.37 -2.43
N THR A 346 15.27 11.13 -2.12
CA THR A 346 14.78 10.90 -0.75
C THR A 346 15.55 9.77 -0.08
N ARG A 347 15.71 8.65 -0.77
CA ARG A 347 16.47 7.50 -0.26
C ARG A 347 17.94 7.83 -0.04
N ARG A 348 18.57 8.54 -0.98
CA ARG A 348 19.97 8.97 -0.84
C ARG A 348 20.16 9.82 0.42
N ARG A 349 19.26 10.78 0.66
CA ARG A 349 19.28 11.63 1.86
C ARG A 349 19.10 10.81 3.15
N LEU A 350 18.15 9.87 3.18
CA LEU A 350 17.96 8.98 4.34
C LEU A 350 19.21 8.14 4.65
N ILE A 351 19.96 7.73 3.63
CA ILE A 351 21.19 6.95 3.79
C ILE A 351 22.36 7.85 4.23
N GLU A 352 22.58 8.97 3.54
CA GLU A 352 23.76 9.83 3.72
C GLU A 352 23.64 10.76 4.93
N GLU A 353 22.47 11.40 5.12
CA GLU A 353 22.26 12.38 6.20
C GLU A 353 21.91 11.70 7.53
N TYR A 354 21.13 10.60 7.50
CA TYR A 354 20.60 9.95 8.70
C TYR A 354 21.21 8.56 8.99
N GLY A 355 22.08 8.04 8.11
CA GLY A 355 22.76 6.76 8.32
C GLY A 355 21.83 5.53 8.27
N LEU A 356 20.68 5.61 7.60
CA LEU A 356 19.65 4.56 7.59
C LEU A 356 19.82 3.53 6.46
N SER A 357 21.04 3.11 6.16
CA SER A 357 21.33 2.16 5.07
C SER A 357 20.74 0.77 5.29
N ASP A 358 20.74 0.29 6.53
CA ASP A 358 20.23 -1.04 6.92
C ASP A 358 18.80 -0.99 7.46
N ASN A 359 18.11 0.15 7.34
CA ASN A 359 16.74 0.26 7.78
C ASN A 359 15.80 -0.52 6.84
N PRO A 360 14.94 -1.43 7.35
CA PRO A 360 14.03 -2.23 6.54
C PRO A 360 13.08 -1.44 5.63
N ASP A 361 12.57 -0.29 6.07
CA ASP A 361 11.66 0.54 5.28
C ASP A 361 12.38 1.26 4.13
N VAL A 362 13.61 1.74 4.38
CA VAL A 362 14.46 2.36 3.36
C VAL A 362 14.87 1.33 2.30
N LEU A 363 15.24 0.13 2.74
CA LEU A 363 15.54 -1.00 1.87
C LEU A 363 14.29 -1.47 1.12
N PHE A 364 13.12 -1.51 1.76
CA PHE A 364 11.87 -1.86 1.11
C PHE A 364 11.52 -0.83 0.02
N SER A 365 11.69 0.46 0.29
CA SER A 365 11.55 1.50 -0.73
C SER A 365 12.43 1.21 -1.94
N PHE A 366 13.65 0.73 -1.73
CA PHE A 366 14.53 0.32 -2.82
C PHE A 366 14.04 -0.93 -3.55
N ALA A 367 13.69 -1.98 -2.83
CA ALA A 367 13.16 -3.21 -3.40
C ALA A 367 11.92 -2.94 -4.27
N ASP A 368 10.98 -2.16 -3.77
CA ASP A 368 9.75 -1.83 -4.49
C ASP A 368 10.03 -0.98 -5.76
N ALA A 369 11.04 -0.10 -5.73
CA ALA A 369 11.49 0.60 -6.94
C ALA A 369 12.08 -0.38 -7.98
N LEU A 370 12.89 -1.35 -7.54
CA LEU A 370 13.47 -2.37 -8.41
C LEU A 370 12.40 -3.30 -8.98
N TYR A 371 11.38 -3.62 -8.18
CA TYR A 371 10.26 -4.44 -8.61
C TYR A 371 9.42 -3.75 -9.69
N ALA A 372 9.07 -2.47 -9.49
CA ALA A 372 8.40 -1.66 -10.49
C ALA A 372 9.23 -1.53 -11.79
N GLN A 373 10.56 -1.65 -11.68
CA GLN A 373 11.47 -1.67 -12.82
C GLN A 373 11.65 -3.05 -13.48
N PHE A 374 10.92 -4.08 -13.04
CA PHE A 374 11.07 -5.46 -13.50
C PHE A 374 12.46 -6.07 -13.28
N ARG A 375 13.23 -5.52 -12.33
CA ARG A 375 14.53 -6.06 -11.89
C ARG A 375 14.34 -7.05 -10.75
N TRP A 376 13.60 -8.13 -11.00
CA TRP A 376 13.18 -9.09 -9.97
C TRP A 376 14.36 -9.77 -9.26
N ALA A 377 15.47 -10.03 -9.97
CA ALA A 377 16.66 -10.63 -9.36
C ALA A 377 17.31 -9.71 -8.32
N ASP A 378 17.46 -8.42 -8.64
CA ASP A 378 18.02 -7.44 -7.72
C ASP A 378 17.04 -7.17 -6.55
N CYS A 379 15.75 -7.06 -6.86
CA CYS A 379 14.70 -6.94 -5.85
C CYS A 379 14.73 -8.13 -4.86
N PHE A 380 14.89 -9.36 -5.37
CA PHE A 380 14.99 -10.56 -4.55
C PHE A 380 16.18 -10.50 -3.58
N VAL A 381 17.33 -10.00 -4.02
CA VAL A 381 18.52 -9.84 -3.15
C VAL A 381 18.24 -8.84 -2.02
N ILE A 382 17.63 -7.70 -2.33
CA ILE A 382 17.32 -6.68 -1.31
C ILE A 382 16.25 -7.18 -0.33
N THR A 383 15.18 -7.81 -0.83
CA THR A 383 14.14 -8.37 0.03
C THR A 383 14.66 -9.50 0.91
N SER A 384 15.57 -10.34 0.41
CA SER A 384 16.24 -11.36 1.23
C SER A 384 17.04 -10.72 2.37
N ARG A 385 17.81 -9.66 2.08
CA ARG A 385 18.54 -8.90 3.10
C ARG A 385 17.62 -8.32 4.17
N ILE A 386 16.44 -7.81 3.80
CA ILE A 386 15.47 -7.30 4.77
C ILE A 386 14.99 -8.42 5.71
N LEU A 387 14.70 -9.61 5.15
CA LEU A 387 14.24 -10.76 5.92
C LEU A 387 15.35 -11.39 6.78
N ASP A 388 16.62 -11.22 6.40
CA ASP A 388 17.77 -11.59 7.24
C ASP A 388 17.93 -10.63 8.43
N LEU A 389 17.59 -9.34 8.25
CA LEU A 389 17.65 -8.32 9.31
C LEU A 389 16.46 -8.41 10.26
N VAL A 390 15.27 -8.68 9.74
CA VAL A 390 14.01 -8.72 10.49
C VAL A 390 13.22 -9.97 10.13
N ALA A 391 12.86 -10.76 11.15
CA ALA A 391 12.15 -12.02 10.97
C ALA A 391 10.77 -11.88 10.31
N VAL A 392 10.10 -10.73 10.47
CA VAL A 392 8.81 -10.40 9.84
C VAL A 392 8.77 -8.93 9.47
N HIS A 393 8.69 -8.66 8.16
CA HIS A 393 8.40 -7.32 7.65
C HIS A 393 7.20 -7.40 6.70
N ALA A 394 6.03 -7.01 7.19
CA ALA A 394 4.74 -7.18 6.53
C ALA A 394 4.70 -6.74 5.05
N PRO A 395 5.22 -5.55 4.66
CA PRO A 395 5.16 -5.12 3.27
C PRO A 395 6.20 -5.80 2.37
N THR A 396 7.31 -6.32 2.91
CA THR A 396 8.34 -7.02 2.11
C THR A 396 7.93 -8.42 1.72
N MET A 397 7.15 -9.12 2.55
CA MET A 397 6.79 -10.52 2.29
C MET A 397 6.04 -10.73 0.95
N PRO A 398 4.98 -9.97 0.61
CA PRO A 398 4.32 -10.10 -0.70
C PRO A 398 5.30 -9.88 -1.86
N LEU A 399 6.15 -8.87 -1.74
CA LEU A 399 7.14 -8.50 -2.76
C LEU A 399 8.18 -9.59 -2.98
N HIS A 400 8.66 -10.19 -1.88
CA HIS A 400 9.60 -11.31 -1.90
C HIS A 400 8.99 -12.54 -2.58
N ILE A 401 7.76 -12.90 -2.20
CA ILE A 401 7.01 -14.02 -2.80
C ILE A 401 6.78 -13.78 -4.30
N ALA A 402 6.41 -12.56 -4.69
CA ALA A 402 6.23 -12.20 -6.10
C ALA A 402 7.54 -12.34 -6.91
N CYS A 403 8.68 -11.91 -6.36
CA CYS A 403 9.98 -12.12 -7.00
C CYS A 403 10.30 -13.61 -7.20
N MET A 404 9.97 -14.46 -6.22
CA MET A 404 10.18 -15.90 -6.32
C MET A 404 9.27 -16.56 -7.37
N HIS A 405 8.08 -16.02 -7.59
CA HIS A 405 7.18 -16.46 -8.67
C HIS A 405 7.79 -16.19 -10.05
N HIS A 406 8.27 -14.97 -10.27
CA HIS A 406 8.88 -14.52 -11.53
C HIS A 406 10.16 -15.28 -11.87
N LEU A 407 10.95 -15.63 -10.85
CA LEU A 407 12.23 -16.30 -11.02
C LEU A 407 12.04 -17.82 -10.93
N GLN A 408 11.90 -18.49 -12.08
CA GLN A 408 11.63 -19.93 -12.18
C GLN A 408 12.56 -20.83 -11.35
N HIS A 409 13.84 -20.47 -11.22
CA HIS A 409 14.81 -21.24 -10.43
C HIS A 409 14.57 -21.17 -8.91
N LEU A 410 13.72 -20.26 -8.44
CA LEU A 410 13.36 -20.07 -7.02
C LEU A 410 12.04 -20.76 -6.63
N HIS A 411 11.33 -21.41 -7.56
CA HIS A 411 10.06 -22.09 -7.27
C HIS A 411 10.18 -23.17 -6.18
N SER A 412 11.33 -23.84 -6.10
CA SER A 412 11.62 -24.81 -5.01
C SER A 412 11.79 -24.14 -3.65
N LYS A 413 12.41 -22.95 -3.60
CA LYS A 413 12.52 -22.16 -2.37
C LYS A 413 11.16 -21.61 -1.95
N LEU A 414 10.33 -21.22 -2.91
CA LEU A 414 8.98 -20.72 -2.65
C LEU A 414 8.12 -21.78 -1.98
N PHE A 415 8.25 -23.04 -2.42
CA PHE A 415 7.59 -24.17 -1.77
C PHE A 415 7.98 -24.29 -0.29
N VAL A 416 9.28 -24.25 0.03
CA VAL A 416 9.77 -24.35 1.40
C VAL A 416 9.26 -23.20 2.25
N LEU A 417 9.41 -21.96 1.77
CA LEU A 417 8.94 -20.76 2.46
C LEU A 417 7.43 -20.83 2.75
N ALA A 418 6.61 -21.25 1.78
CA ALA A 418 5.17 -21.34 1.95
C ALA A 418 4.78 -22.34 3.07
N HIS A 419 5.47 -23.47 3.18
CA HIS A 419 5.20 -24.46 4.23
C HIS A 419 5.67 -23.96 5.60
N GLU A 420 6.85 -23.34 5.68
CA GLU A 420 7.36 -22.73 6.91
C GLU A 420 6.42 -21.64 7.45
N LEU A 421 5.86 -20.80 6.57
CA LEU A 421 4.90 -19.75 6.95
C LEU A 421 3.60 -20.32 7.50
N VAL A 422 3.07 -21.38 6.88
CA VAL A 422 1.83 -22.03 7.36
C VAL A 422 2.05 -22.75 8.69
N GLU A 423 3.22 -23.37 8.89
CA GLU A 423 3.58 -24.00 10.16
C GLU A 423 3.76 -22.98 11.29
N ARG A 424 4.36 -21.81 11.00
CA ARG A 424 4.61 -20.77 11.99
C ARG A 424 3.36 -19.93 12.31
N GLU A 425 2.63 -19.52 11.28
CA GLU A 425 1.54 -18.53 11.35
C GLU A 425 0.35 -18.93 10.47
N PRO A 426 -0.46 -19.94 10.86
CA PRO A 426 -1.60 -20.40 10.07
C PRO A 426 -2.75 -19.38 10.02
N GLU A 427 -2.81 -18.45 10.98
CA GLU A 427 -3.82 -17.39 11.06
C GLU A 427 -3.47 -16.17 10.19
N SER A 428 -2.28 -16.13 9.59
CA SER A 428 -1.86 -15.02 8.75
C SER A 428 -2.29 -15.23 7.29
N ALA A 429 -2.84 -14.18 6.67
CA ALA A 429 -3.24 -14.21 5.26
C ALA A 429 -2.04 -14.45 4.33
N ILE A 430 -0.86 -13.90 4.68
CA ILE A 430 0.36 -14.02 3.88
C ILE A 430 0.82 -15.47 3.68
N SER A 431 0.59 -16.32 4.68
CA SER A 431 0.98 -17.73 4.66
C SER A 431 0.21 -18.49 3.58
N TRP A 432 -1.11 -18.29 3.51
CA TRP A 432 -1.96 -18.90 2.49
C TRP A 432 -1.77 -18.25 1.10
N TYR A 433 -1.42 -16.97 1.06
CA TYR A 433 -1.01 -16.31 -0.17
C TYR A 433 0.24 -16.97 -0.78
N ALA A 434 1.27 -17.23 0.03
CA ALA A 434 2.49 -17.91 -0.44
C ALA A 434 2.21 -19.28 -1.05
N VAL A 435 1.33 -20.07 -0.42
CA VAL A 435 0.85 -21.36 -0.95
C VAL A 435 0.13 -21.18 -2.29
N GLY A 436 -0.78 -20.20 -2.37
CA GLY A 436 -1.48 -19.87 -3.61
C GLY A 436 -0.54 -19.49 -4.76
N VAL A 437 0.45 -18.65 -4.49
CA VAL A 437 1.46 -18.24 -5.49
C VAL A 437 2.34 -19.41 -5.93
N TRP A 438 2.67 -20.34 -5.02
CA TRP A 438 3.35 -21.57 -5.41
C TRP A 438 2.52 -22.40 -6.40
N TYR A 439 1.24 -22.65 -6.12
CA TYR A 439 0.34 -23.37 -7.04
C TYR A 439 0.16 -22.63 -8.38
N LEU A 440 0.11 -21.30 -8.34
CA LEU A 440 0.08 -20.45 -9.52
C LEU A 440 1.32 -20.66 -10.39
N SER A 441 2.50 -20.71 -9.78
CA SER A 441 3.79 -20.98 -10.47
C SER A 441 3.80 -22.35 -11.17
N GLN A 442 3.08 -23.33 -10.62
CA GLN A 442 2.96 -24.68 -11.17
C GLN A 442 1.82 -24.83 -12.19
N LYS A 443 1.18 -23.72 -12.60
CA LYS A 443 0.05 -23.70 -13.53
C LYS A 443 -1.17 -24.50 -13.05
N LYS A 444 -1.33 -24.68 -11.74
CA LYS A 444 -2.49 -25.33 -11.12
C LYS A 444 -3.50 -24.28 -10.64
N TRP A 445 -4.24 -23.72 -11.59
CA TRP A 445 -5.10 -22.55 -11.38
C TRP A 445 -6.23 -22.81 -10.38
N ALA A 446 -6.89 -23.96 -10.46
CA ALA A 446 -7.99 -24.32 -9.57
C ALA A 446 -7.54 -24.42 -8.10
N ASP A 447 -6.42 -25.10 -7.84
CA ASP A 447 -5.85 -25.21 -6.49
C ASP A 447 -5.45 -23.82 -5.97
N ALA A 448 -4.71 -23.04 -6.78
CA ALA A 448 -4.30 -21.68 -6.43
C ALA A 448 -5.51 -20.79 -6.06
N ARG A 449 -6.60 -20.88 -6.82
CA ARG A 449 -7.84 -20.13 -6.59
C ARG A 449 -8.43 -20.39 -5.21
N THR A 450 -8.42 -21.64 -4.74
CA THR A 450 -8.94 -21.99 -3.40
C THR A 450 -8.16 -21.28 -2.29
N TYR A 451 -6.83 -21.21 -2.42
CA TYR A 451 -5.97 -20.55 -1.45
C TYR A 451 -6.06 -19.02 -1.52
N PHE A 452 -6.18 -18.44 -2.72
CA PHE A 452 -6.43 -17.01 -2.84
C PHE A 452 -7.81 -16.60 -2.31
N SER A 453 -8.85 -17.41 -2.53
CA SER A 453 -10.16 -17.20 -1.91
C SER A 453 -10.10 -17.30 -0.39
N LYS A 454 -9.36 -18.26 0.15
CA LYS A 454 -9.12 -18.33 1.61
C LYS A 454 -8.41 -17.08 2.11
N THR A 455 -7.39 -16.62 1.40
CA THR A 455 -6.60 -15.43 1.75
C THR A 455 -7.48 -14.18 1.78
N SER A 456 -8.31 -13.97 0.76
CA SER A 456 -9.20 -12.80 0.69
C SER A 456 -10.33 -12.81 1.72
N LEU A 457 -10.74 -13.99 2.21
CA LEU A 457 -11.66 -14.13 3.33
C LEU A 457 -11.00 -13.79 4.68
N MET A 458 -9.71 -14.10 4.84
CA MET A 458 -8.95 -13.79 6.07
C MET A 458 -8.62 -12.29 6.15
N ASP A 459 -8.13 -11.72 5.05
CA ASP A 459 -7.91 -10.29 4.92
C ASP A 459 -8.53 -9.75 3.62
N PRO A 460 -9.75 -9.16 3.69
CA PRO A 460 -10.39 -8.54 2.53
C PRO A 460 -9.62 -7.37 1.93
N ARG A 461 -8.70 -6.76 2.67
CA ARG A 461 -7.91 -5.59 2.24
C ARG A 461 -6.53 -5.98 1.72
N PHE A 462 -6.23 -7.28 1.62
CA PHE A 462 -4.98 -7.74 1.05
C PHE A 462 -5.03 -7.76 -0.49
N GLY A 463 -4.66 -6.62 -1.10
CA GLY A 463 -4.74 -6.37 -2.54
C GLY A 463 -4.09 -7.43 -3.44
N PRO A 464 -2.85 -7.86 -3.17
CA PRO A 464 -2.17 -8.86 -4.00
C PRO A 464 -2.93 -10.18 -4.12
N ALA A 465 -3.67 -10.61 -3.09
CA ALA A 465 -4.47 -11.83 -3.17
C ALA A 465 -5.71 -11.67 -4.06
N TRP A 466 -6.35 -10.50 -4.08
CA TRP A 466 -7.49 -10.25 -4.97
C TRP A 466 -7.09 -10.22 -6.43
N ILE A 467 -5.96 -9.58 -6.74
CA ILE A 467 -5.40 -9.57 -8.09
C ILE A 467 -5.03 -11.00 -8.50
N ALA A 468 -4.30 -11.74 -7.65
CA ALA A 468 -3.93 -13.13 -7.93
C ALA A 468 -5.16 -14.05 -8.07
N PHE A 469 -6.19 -13.86 -7.26
CA PHE A 469 -7.47 -14.56 -7.37
C PHE A 469 -8.11 -14.33 -8.75
N ALA A 470 -8.16 -13.08 -9.21
CA ALA A 470 -8.69 -12.74 -10.53
C ALA A 470 -7.82 -13.30 -11.67
N HIS A 471 -6.50 -13.26 -11.56
CA HIS A 471 -5.57 -13.88 -12.52
C HIS A 471 -5.86 -15.37 -12.70
N THR A 472 -6.22 -16.11 -11.64
CA THR A 472 -6.56 -17.54 -11.79
C THR A 472 -7.78 -17.79 -12.68
N PHE A 473 -8.74 -16.87 -12.73
CA PHE A 473 -9.88 -16.99 -13.66
C PHE A 473 -9.45 -16.64 -15.08
N ALA A 474 -8.67 -15.58 -15.25
CA ALA A 474 -8.17 -15.16 -16.56
C ALA A 474 -7.29 -16.24 -17.22
N PHE A 475 -6.41 -16.90 -16.46
CA PHE A 475 -5.57 -18.00 -16.96
C PHE A 475 -6.37 -19.27 -17.29
N GLU A 476 -7.52 -19.51 -16.65
CA GLU A 476 -8.40 -20.63 -16.98
C GLU A 476 -9.32 -20.31 -18.18
N GLY A 477 -9.41 -19.03 -18.59
CA GLY A 477 -10.29 -18.57 -19.66
C GLY A 477 -11.71 -18.19 -19.19
N GLU A 478 -11.94 -18.13 -17.88
CA GLU A 478 -13.21 -17.71 -17.29
C GLU A 478 -13.29 -16.17 -17.17
N HIS A 479 -13.33 -15.50 -18.33
CA HIS A 479 -13.22 -14.04 -18.43
C HIS A 479 -14.34 -13.26 -17.69
N ASP A 480 -15.58 -13.75 -17.69
CA ASP A 480 -16.67 -13.09 -16.96
C ASP A 480 -16.43 -13.07 -15.44
N HIS A 481 -16.00 -14.21 -14.86
CA HIS A 481 -15.64 -14.28 -13.44
C HIS A 481 -14.41 -13.41 -13.13
N ALA A 482 -13.41 -13.39 -14.02
CA ALA A 482 -12.24 -12.52 -13.90
C ALA A 482 -12.63 -11.03 -13.83
N VAL A 483 -13.51 -10.56 -14.73
CA VAL A 483 -14.03 -9.18 -14.72
C VAL A 483 -14.70 -8.85 -13.39
N THR A 484 -15.51 -9.77 -12.84
CA THR A 484 -16.16 -9.53 -11.54
C THR A 484 -15.13 -9.42 -10.42
N ALA A 485 -14.14 -10.31 -10.38
CA ALA A 485 -13.10 -10.30 -9.36
C ALA A 485 -12.25 -9.01 -9.43
N TYR A 486 -11.77 -8.62 -10.62
CA TYR A 486 -11.05 -7.35 -10.78
C TYR A 486 -11.91 -6.13 -10.46
N SER A 487 -13.19 -6.12 -10.84
CA SER A 487 -14.08 -5.01 -10.51
C SER A 487 -14.33 -4.90 -9.00
N THR A 488 -14.41 -6.02 -8.28
CA THR A 488 -14.47 -5.99 -6.81
C THR A 488 -13.19 -5.44 -6.21
N CYS A 489 -12.04 -5.83 -6.75
CA CYS A 489 -10.72 -5.29 -6.38
C CYS A 489 -10.65 -3.77 -6.60
N ALA A 490 -11.03 -3.29 -7.79
CA ALA A 490 -11.04 -1.86 -8.15
C ALA A 490 -11.91 -1.02 -7.20
N ARG A 491 -13.01 -1.57 -6.69
CA ARG A 491 -13.88 -0.88 -5.71
C ARG A 491 -13.26 -0.80 -4.31
N MET A 492 -12.38 -1.73 -3.94
CA MET A 492 -11.72 -1.74 -2.63
C MET A 492 -10.43 -0.90 -2.63
N PHE A 493 -9.71 -0.91 -3.76
CA PHE A 493 -8.45 -0.22 -4.00
C PHE A 493 -8.66 0.90 -5.03
N THR A 494 -9.40 1.93 -4.62
CA THR A 494 -9.86 3.03 -5.49
C THR A 494 -8.72 3.85 -6.09
N GLY A 495 -7.55 3.81 -5.46
CA GLY A 495 -6.36 4.53 -5.85
C GLY A 495 -5.45 3.79 -6.84
N SER A 496 -5.74 2.54 -7.14
CA SER A 496 -4.89 1.67 -7.98
C SER A 496 -5.44 1.56 -9.39
N HIS A 497 -4.58 1.80 -10.38
CA HIS A 497 -4.95 1.72 -11.79
C HIS A 497 -4.91 0.27 -12.31
N LEU A 498 -4.15 -0.62 -11.66
CA LEU A 498 -3.93 -2.01 -12.12
C LEU A 498 -5.24 -2.81 -12.23
N PRO A 499 -6.14 -2.84 -11.22
CA PRO A 499 -7.39 -3.59 -11.34
C PRO A 499 -8.27 -3.11 -12.50
N LEU A 500 -8.34 -1.79 -12.73
CA LEU A 500 -9.10 -1.21 -13.85
C LEU A 500 -8.48 -1.54 -15.21
N MET A 501 -7.15 -1.54 -15.29
CA MET A 501 -6.44 -1.98 -16.48
C MET A 501 -6.76 -3.44 -16.79
N PHE A 502 -6.74 -4.34 -15.80
CA PHE A 502 -7.11 -5.74 -15.98
C PHE A 502 -8.57 -5.93 -16.39
N VAL A 503 -9.52 -5.17 -15.81
CA VAL A 503 -10.92 -5.12 -16.29
C VAL A 503 -10.97 -4.73 -17.76
N GLY A 504 -10.20 -3.72 -18.16
CA GLY A 504 -10.05 -3.30 -19.55
C GLY A 504 -9.57 -4.43 -20.45
N MET A 505 -8.49 -5.12 -20.06
CA MET A 505 -7.91 -6.25 -20.79
C MET A 505 -8.92 -7.38 -21.00
N GLU A 506 -9.63 -7.79 -19.94
CA GLU A 506 -10.65 -8.84 -20.02
C GLU A 506 -11.82 -8.43 -20.94
N HIS A 507 -12.26 -7.17 -20.89
CA HIS A 507 -13.27 -6.67 -21.81
C HIS A 507 -12.82 -6.62 -23.27
N ILE A 508 -11.52 -6.42 -23.56
CA ILE A 508 -10.99 -6.56 -24.93
C ILE A 508 -11.09 -8.04 -25.36
N ILE A 509 -10.85 -9.00 -24.46
CA ILE A 509 -10.98 -10.44 -24.78
C ILE A 509 -12.44 -10.80 -25.06
N LEU A 510 -13.37 -10.30 -24.24
CA LEU A 510 -14.81 -10.45 -24.42
C LEU A 510 -15.39 -9.65 -25.61
N SER A 511 -14.56 -8.86 -26.33
CA SER A 511 -14.98 -7.97 -27.42
C SER A 511 -15.95 -6.85 -27.00
N ASN A 512 -16.01 -6.52 -25.70
CA ASN A 512 -16.80 -5.42 -25.14
C ASN A 512 -16.02 -4.10 -25.21
N TYR A 513 -15.79 -3.62 -26.43
CA TYR A 513 -14.91 -2.48 -26.71
C TYR A 513 -15.28 -1.16 -26.02
N ALA A 514 -16.57 -0.92 -25.77
CA ALA A 514 -17.04 0.28 -25.07
C ALA A 514 -16.60 0.30 -23.60
N GLN A 515 -16.88 -0.78 -22.88
CA GLN A 515 -16.50 -0.96 -21.47
C GLN A 515 -14.97 -1.02 -21.31
N ALA A 516 -14.28 -1.71 -22.23
CA ALA A 516 -12.82 -1.75 -22.24
C ALA A 516 -12.21 -0.35 -22.32
N THR A 517 -12.76 0.52 -23.16
CA THR A 517 -12.25 1.88 -23.33
C THR A 517 -12.51 2.75 -22.11
N GLU A 518 -13.68 2.63 -21.50
CA GLU A 518 -14.01 3.35 -20.27
C GLU A 518 -13.05 2.94 -19.14
N ALA A 519 -12.83 1.63 -18.94
CA ALA A 519 -11.93 1.10 -17.92
C ALA A 519 -10.47 1.52 -18.14
N LEU A 520 -9.96 1.42 -19.38
CA LEU A 520 -8.59 1.83 -19.71
C LEU A 520 -8.38 3.34 -19.61
N ASN A 521 -9.37 4.15 -19.99
CA ASN A 521 -9.30 5.59 -19.81
C ASN A 521 -9.33 5.96 -18.33
N ALA A 522 -10.17 5.32 -17.52
CA ALA A 522 -10.18 5.51 -16.07
C ALA A 522 -8.83 5.14 -15.43
N ALA A 523 -8.24 3.99 -15.81
CA ALA A 523 -6.91 3.61 -15.39
C ALA A 523 -5.85 4.66 -15.78
N ASN A 524 -5.95 5.20 -17.00
CA ASN A 524 -5.03 6.24 -17.49
C ASN A 524 -5.16 7.57 -16.77
N THR A 525 -6.35 7.92 -16.28
CA THR A 525 -6.53 9.12 -15.44
C THR A 525 -5.90 8.96 -14.07
N MET A 526 -5.73 7.72 -13.58
CA MET A 526 -5.07 7.44 -12.31
C MET A 526 -3.55 7.34 -12.44
N CYS A 527 -3.06 6.69 -13.52
CA CYS A 527 -1.65 6.55 -13.83
C CYS A 527 -1.42 6.65 -15.34
N ASP A 528 -0.68 7.68 -15.77
CA ASP A 528 -0.26 7.90 -17.15
C ASP A 528 1.19 7.43 -17.42
N GLY A 529 1.90 6.99 -16.39
CA GLY A 529 3.30 6.55 -16.45
C GLY A 529 3.49 5.04 -16.61
N ASP A 530 2.44 4.23 -16.64
CA ASP A 530 2.55 2.78 -16.76
C ASP A 530 2.68 2.33 -18.23
N PRO A 531 3.83 1.75 -18.65
CA PRO A 531 4.00 1.31 -20.02
C PRO A 531 3.15 0.09 -20.38
N LEU A 532 2.73 -0.73 -19.41
CA LEU A 532 1.81 -1.84 -19.65
C LEU A 532 0.44 -1.32 -20.11
N LEU A 533 -0.09 -0.34 -19.38
CA LEU A 533 -1.36 0.32 -19.67
C LEU A 533 -1.36 0.98 -21.05
N MET A 534 -0.28 1.71 -21.40
CA MET A 534 -0.16 2.33 -22.73
C MET A 534 -0.21 1.32 -23.87
N ASN A 535 0.45 0.18 -23.67
CA ASN A 535 0.38 -0.89 -24.66
C ASN A 535 -1.04 -1.48 -24.76
N GLU A 536 -1.78 -1.68 -23.66
CA GLU A 536 -3.15 -2.22 -23.73
C GLU A 536 -4.13 -1.21 -24.39
N ARG A 537 -3.91 0.09 -24.19
CA ARG A 537 -4.59 1.14 -24.98
C ARG A 537 -4.25 1.05 -26.47
N GLY A 538 -3.00 0.78 -26.82
CA GLY A 538 -2.57 0.51 -28.20
C GLY A 538 -3.26 -0.72 -28.80
N VAL A 539 -3.44 -1.80 -28.02
CA VAL A 539 -4.21 -2.99 -28.44
C VAL A 539 -5.67 -2.63 -28.72
N MET A 540 -6.27 -1.80 -27.87
CA MET A 540 -7.64 -1.32 -28.04
C MET A 540 -7.79 -0.46 -29.32
N ALA A 541 -6.84 0.44 -29.59
CA ALA A 541 -6.80 1.26 -30.82
C ALA A 541 -6.63 0.39 -32.09
N PHE A 542 -5.80 -0.65 -32.02
CA PHE A 542 -5.63 -1.60 -33.11
C PHE A 542 -6.94 -2.35 -33.44
N ASN A 543 -7.67 -2.80 -32.42
CA ASN A 543 -8.97 -3.47 -32.61
C ASN A 543 -10.03 -2.54 -33.22
N ARG A 544 -9.88 -1.22 -33.03
CA ARG A 544 -10.68 -0.18 -33.69
C ARG A 544 -10.20 0.18 -35.09
N GLN A 545 -9.17 -0.50 -35.60
CA GLN A 545 -8.54 -0.25 -36.91
C GLN A 545 -7.83 1.12 -37.01
N GLN A 546 -7.52 1.75 -35.87
CA GLN A 546 -6.75 3.00 -35.80
C GLN A 546 -5.26 2.67 -35.69
N TYR A 547 -4.67 2.16 -36.78
CA TYR A 547 -3.31 1.60 -36.75
C TYR A 547 -2.21 2.63 -36.50
N ASP A 548 -2.38 3.88 -36.98
CA ASP A 548 -1.43 4.97 -36.72
C ASP A 548 -1.40 5.36 -35.23
N GLU A 549 -2.57 5.50 -34.61
CA GLU A 549 -2.70 5.79 -33.19
C GLU A 549 -2.16 4.63 -32.34
N ALA A 550 -2.46 3.38 -32.72
CA ALA A 550 -1.92 2.20 -32.07
C ALA A 550 -0.39 2.15 -32.11
N ALA A 551 0.22 2.43 -33.27
CA ALA A 551 1.68 2.47 -33.41
C ALA A 551 2.30 3.56 -32.52
N ALA A 552 1.68 4.74 -32.43
CA ALA A 552 2.12 5.82 -31.54
C ALA A 552 2.04 5.40 -30.06
N MET A 553 0.95 4.76 -29.63
CA MET A 553 0.80 4.26 -28.26
C MET A 553 1.82 3.16 -27.91
N PHE A 554 2.11 2.24 -28.84
CA PHE A 554 3.15 1.23 -28.63
C PHE A 554 4.54 1.83 -28.55
N GLN A 555 4.84 2.84 -29.37
CA GLN A 555 6.12 3.56 -29.27
C GLN A 555 6.23 4.29 -27.93
N GLN A 556 5.18 4.99 -27.50
CA GLN A 556 5.15 5.64 -26.19
C GLN A 556 5.31 4.63 -25.03
N ALA A 557 4.68 3.46 -25.13
CA ALA A 557 4.87 2.38 -24.16
C ALA A 557 6.35 1.93 -24.09
N LEU A 558 7.03 1.83 -25.22
CA LEU A 558 8.45 1.50 -25.27
C LEU A 558 9.35 2.63 -24.74
N ASP A 559 8.98 3.90 -24.97
CA ASP A 559 9.73 5.05 -24.47
C ASP A 559 9.64 5.15 -22.94
N LEU A 560 8.44 4.95 -22.38
CA LEU A 560 8.22 4.83 -20.93
C LEU A 560 8.95 3.60 -20.34
N ALA A 561 8.97 2.50 -21.09
CA ALA A 561 9.72 1.32 -20.72
C ALA A 561 11.24 1.54 -20.76
N GLN A 562 11.79 2.41 -21.62
CA GLN A 562 13.26 2.65 -21.65
C GLN A 562 13.77 3.40 -20.42
N VAL A 563 12.94 4.28 -19.84
CA VAL A 563 13.21 4.91 -18.53
C VAL A 563 13.29 3.86 -17.42
N THR A 564 12.54 2.78 -17.59
CA THR A 564 12.44 1.66 -16.68
C THR A 564 13.49 0.62 -17.07
N GLN A 565 14.68 0.59 -16.46
CA GLN A 565 15.78 -0.34 -16.82
C GLN A 565 15.47 -1.85 -16.56
N GLY A 566 14.39 -2.37 -17.12
CA GLY A 566 13.90 -3.72 -16.97
C GLY A 566 14.46 -4.69 -17.99
N SER A 567 14.16 -5.97 -17.80
CA SER A 567 14.48 -7.01 -18.77
C SER A 567 13.80 -6.70 -20.11
N GLN A 568 14.58 -6.48 -21.17
CA GLN A 568 14.07 -6.24 -22.53
C GLN A 568 13.11 -7.37 -22.98
N LYS A 569 13.21 -8.56 -22.37
CA LYS A 569 12.33 -9.70 -22.61
C LYS A 569 10.85 -9.39 -22.42
N SER A 570 10.48 -8.63 -21.39
CA SER A 570 9.08 -8.31 -21.09
C SER A 570 8.41 -7.46 -22.18
N TRP A 571 9.21 -6.76 -23.00
CA TRP A 571 8.75 -5.85 -24.04
C TRP A 571 8.72 -6.47 -25.44
N ALA A 572 9.14 -7.73 -25.58
CA ALA A 572 9.08 -8.48 -26.85
C ALA A 572 7.67 -8.44 -27.47
N THR A 573 6.63 -8.62 -26.65
CA THR A 573 5.23 -8.55 -27.10
C THR A 573 4.85 -7.15 -27.60
N THR A 574 5.38 -6.08 -27.00
CA THR A 574 5.10 -4.70 -27.43
C THR A 574 5.75 -4.40 -28.78
N TYR A 575 6.99 -4.86 -29.01
CA TYR A 575 7.65 -4.78 -30.32
C TYR A 575 6.90 -5.59 -31.38
N LEU A 576 6.40 -6.78 -31.02
CA LEU A 576 5.60 -7.64 -31.89
C LEU A 576 4.28 -6.95 -32.32
N ASN A 577 3.63 -6.27 -31.38
CA ASN A 577 2.42 -5.47 -31.63
C ASN A 577 2.71 -4.26 -32.54
N LEU A 578 3.81 -3.55 -32.28
CA LEU A 578 4.27 -2.43 -33.11
C LEU A 578 4.56 -2.87 -34.55
N GLY A 579 5.30 -3.97 -34.73
CA GLY A 579 5.56 -4.55 -36.06
C GLY A 579 4.28 -4.97 -36.78
N THR A 580 3.28 -5.44 -36.04
CA THR A 580 1.96 -5.81 -36.60
C THR A 580 1.22 -4.57 -37.09
N CYS A 581 1.30 -3.44 -36.37
CA CYS A 581 0.75 -2.16 -36.79
C CYS A 581 1.42 -1.65 -38.07
N PHE A 582 2.75 -1.60 -38.10
CA PHE A 582 3.49 -1.15 -39.28
C PHE A 582 3.20 -1.99 -40.53
N ARG A 583 3.08 -3.32 -40.37
CA ARG A 583 2.68 -4.20 -41.47
C ARG A 583 1.29 -3.87 -42.01
N LYS A 584 0.31 -3.60 -41.13
CA LYS A 584 -1.06 -3.21 -41.54
C LYS A 584 -1.11 -1.84 -42.23
N LEU A 585 -0.19 -0.94 -41.88
CA LEU A 585 0.01 0.36 -42.53
C LEU A 585 0.80 0.28 -43.86
N GLY A 586 1.33 -0.89 -44.23
CA GLY A 586 2.17 -1.07 -45.43
C GLY A 586 3.63 -0.59 -45.25
N ARG A 587 4.03 -0.18 -44.03
CA ARG A 587 5.39 0.22 -43.68
C ARG A 587 6.25 -1.01 -43.42
N LEU A 588 6.54 -1.77 -44.48
CA LEU A 588 7.13 -3.11 -44.38
C LEU A 588 8.55 -3.11 -43.81
N GLU A 589 9.39 -2.14 -44.18
CA GLU A 589 10.77 -1.99 -43.67
C GLU A 589 10.79 -1.85 -42.14
N GLU A 590 9.94 -0.98 -41.59
CA GLU A 590 9.85 -0.76 -40.14
C GLU A 590 9.22 -1.94 -39.41
N ALA A 591 8.28 -2.64 -40.06
CA ALA A 591 7.74 -3.89 -39.54
C ALA A 591 8.82 -4.97 -39.42
N ARG A 592 9.68 -5.11 -40.45
CA ARG A 592 10.84 -6.02 -40.42
C ARG A 592 11.74 -5.70 -39.24
N ASP A 593 12.13 -4.43 -39.08
CA ASP A 593 13.05 -4.02 -38.02
C ASP A 593 12.45 -4.29 -36.63
N ALA A 594 11.15 -4.04 -36.44
CA ALA A 594 10.44 -4.36 -35.20
C ALA A 594 10.44 -5.88 -34.89
N TYR A 595 10.21 -6.75 -35.88
CA TYR A 595 10.26 -8.20 -35.65
C TYR A 595 11.68 -8.71 -35.43
N VAL A 596 12.68 -8.15 -36.12
CA VAL A 596 14.10 -8.48 -35.88
C VAL A 596 14.49 -8.13 -34.45
N ARG A 597 14.06 -6.96 -33.93
CA ARG A 597 14.24 -6.60 -32.50
C ARG A 597 13.64 -7.64 -31.56
N VAL A 598 12.48 -8.22 -31.86
CA VAL A 598 11.91 -9.30 -31.05
C VAL A 598 12.82 -10.53 -31.04
N LEU A 599 13.43 -10.88 -32.18
CA LEU A 599 14.34 -12.02 -32.28
C LEU A 599 15.71 -11.78 -31.61
N GLU A 600 16.16 -10.53 -31.53
CA GLU A 600 17.32 -10.15 -30.72
C GLU A 600 17.07 -10.41 -29.23
N ILE A 601 15.82 -10.20 -28.78
CA ILE A 601 15.39 -10.37 -27.38
C ILE A 601 15.07 -11.84 -27.08
N ASP A 602 14.24 -12.46 -27.91
CA ASP A 602 13.87 -13.87 -27.87
C ASP A 602 14.06 -14.52 -29.24
N ASN A 603 15.23 -15.14 -29.40
CA ASN A 603 15.61 -15.85 -30.60
C ASN A 603 14.72 -17.07 -30.92
N ARG A 604 13.86 -17.50 -29.98
CA ARG A 604 12.93 -18.63 -30.17
C ARG A 604 11.46 -18.20 -30.25
N SER A 605 11.18 -16.93 -30.52
CA SER A 605 9.81 -16.46 -30.69
C SER A 605 9.22 -16.94 -32.03
N ALA A 606 8.42 -18.02 -31.98
CA ALA A 606 7.74 -18.57 -33.16
C ALA A 606 6.80 -17.54 -33.85
N PRO A 607 6.02 -16.70 -33.12
CA PRO A 607 5.22 -15.65 -33.75
C PRO A 607 6.06 -14.62 -34.50
N ALA A 608 7.19 -14.18 -33.93
CA ALA A 608 8.06 -13.19 -34.58
C ALA A 608 8.69 -13.73 -35.87
N LEU A 609 9.17 -14.98 -35.85
CA LEU A 609 9.69 -15.66 -37.05
C LEU A 609 8.62 -15.78 -38.15
N GLY A 610 7.40 -16.19 -37.77
CA GLY A 610 6.27 -16.30 -38.71
C GLY A 610 5.87 -14.95 -39.32
N PHE A 611 5.78 -13.90 -38.50
CA PHE A 611 5.46 -12.55 -39.00
C PHE A 611 6.59 -11.94 -39.83
N LEU A 612 7.85 -12.21 -39.48
CA LEU A 612 9.00 -11.79 -40.28
C LEU A 612 9.00 -12.48 -41.65
N GLY A 613 8.69 -13.79 -41.70
CA GLY A 613 8.50 -14.51 -42.95
C GLY A 613 7.37 -13.90 -43.80
N LEU A 614 6.25 -13.53 -43.18
CA LEU A 614 5.15 -12.83 -43.85
C LEU A 614 5.57 -11.45 -44.40
N VAL A 615 6.37 -10.68 -43.66
CA VAL A 615 6.89 -9.40 -44.17
C VAL A 615 7.81 -9.61 -45.35
N TYR A 616 8.71 -10.60 -45.32
CA TYR A 616 9.56 -10.92 -46.47
C TYR A 616 8.75 -11.37 -47.69
N HIS A 617 7.69 -12.15 -47.49
CA HIS A 617 6.77 -12.53 -48.55
C HIS A 617 6.11 -11.28 -49.17
N LEU A 618 5.62 -10.35 -48.35
CA LEU A 618 5.03 -9.08 -48.82
C LEU A 618 6.05 -8.13 -49.48
N MET A 619 7.34 -8.30 -49.19
CA MET A 619 8.45 -7.58 -49.84
C MET A 619 8.99 -8.28 -51.09
N ASP A 620 8.35 -9.37 -51.55
CA ASP A 620 8.79 -10.16 -52.71
C ASP A 620 10.14 -10.89 -52.51
N ARG A 621 10.54 -11.11 -51.25
CA ARG A 621 11.75 -11.85 -50.87
C ARG A 621 11.38 -13.28 -50.49
N LEU A 622 10.89 -14.05 -51.46
CA LEU A 622 10.33 -15.39 -51.23
C LEU A 622 11.33 -16.37 -50.58
N HIS A 623 12.61 -16.33 -50.97
CA HIS A 623 13.63 -17.21 -50.40
C HIS A 623 13.83 -16.98 -48.90
N ASP A 624 13.90 -15.71 -48.47
CA ASP A 624 14.03 -15.37 -47.05
C ASP A 624 12.76 -15.71 -46.28
N ALA A 625 11.58 -15.55 -46.89
CA ALA A 625 10.30 -15.89 -46.31
C ALA A 625 10.19 -17.39 -46.00
N ILE A 626 10.53 -18.25 -46.97
CA ILE A 626 10.54 -19.72 -46.82
C ILE A 626 11.45 -20.15 -45.67
N MET A 627 12.65 -19.59 -45.60
CA MET A 627 13.59 -19.87 -44.51
C MET A 627 12.98 -19.53 -43.14
N LYS A 628 12.36 -18.35 -43.00
CA LYS A 628 11.74 -17.93 -41.73
C LYS A 628 10.50 -18.73 -41.36
N TYR A 629 9.71 -19.18 -42.32
CA TYR A 629 8.60 -20.10 -42.04
C TYR A 629 9.09 -21.47 -41.56
N HIS A 630 10.15 -22.02 -42.16
CA HIS A 630 10.77 -23.26 -41.67
C HIS A 630 11.33 -23.10 -40.25
N GLU A 631 12.01 -21.98 -39.95
CA GLU A 631 12.48 -21.68 -38.59
C GLU A 631 11.30 -21.61 -37.61
N ALA A 632 10.20 -20.92 -37.95
CA ALA A 632 9.01 -20.84 -37.10
C ALA A 632 8.35 -22.22 -36.86
N LEU A 633 8.22 -23.05 -37.91
CA LEU A 633 7.64 -24.40 -37.82
C LEU A 633 8.56 -25.38 -37.07
N SER A 634 9.87 -25.14 -37.03
CA SER A 634 10.79 -25.94 -36.20
C SER A 634 10.51 -25.76 -34.70
N ILE A 635 9.97 -24.60 -34.30
CA ILE A 635 9.61 -24.29 -32.91
C ILE A 635 8.18 -24.71 -32.61
N ASN A 636 7.23 -24.37 -33.49
CA ASN A 636 5.82 -24.79 -33.36
C ASN A 636 5.34 -25.51 -34.63
N PRO A 637 5.52 -26.85 -34.71
CA PRO A 637 5.11 -27.64 -35.87
C PRO A 637 3.59 -27.70 -36.09
N ILE A 638 2.80 -27.36 -35.06
CA ILE A 638 1.34 -27.47 -35.07
C ILE A 638 0.69 -26.23 -35.69
N ASN A 639 1.45 -25.17 -35.96
CA ASN A 639 0.92 -23.93 -36.51
C ASN A 639 0.55 -24.10 -38.00
N GLY A 640 -0.68 -24.57 -38.24
CA GLY A 640 -1.22 -24.80 -39.59
C GLY A 640 -1.21 -23.55 -40.47
N HIS A 641 -1.25 -22.36 -39.89
CA HIS A 641 -1.29 -21.12 -40.65
C HIS A 641 0.07 -20.70 -41.20
N VAL A 642 1.13 -20.92 -40.42
CA VAL A 642 2.50 -20.72 -40.94
C VAL A 642 2.79 -21.76 -42.02
N LEU A 643 2.24 -22.98 -41.88
CA LEU A 643 2.32 -24.00 -42.92
C LEU A 643 1.59 -23.60 -44.20
N ASP A 644 0.38 -23.03 -44.10
CA ASP A 644 -0.36 -22.52 -45.25
C ASP A 644 0.40 -21.38 -45.96
N LEU A 645 0.99 -20.46 -45.19
CA LEU A 645 1.83 -19.37 -45.72
C LEU A 645 3.11 -19.88 -46.39
N LEU A 646 3.71 -20.95 -45.85
CA LEU A 646 4.85 -21.62 -46.46
C LEU A 646 4.46 -22.29 -47.78
N ASN A 647 3.34 -23.01 -47.81
CA ASN A 647 2.84 -23.63 -49.04
C ASN A 647 2.56 -22.58 -50.12
N LEU A 648 1.93 -21.46 -49.74
CA LEU A 648 1.71 -20.33 -50.64
C LEU A 648 3.04 -19.78 -51.18
N ALA A 649 4.05 -19.61 -50.34
CA ALA A 649 5.37 -19.12 -50.76
C ALA A 649 6.12 -20.09 -51.68
N LEU A 650 5.92 -21.40 -51.49
CA LEU A 650 6.51 -22.44 -52.34
C LEU A 650 5.81 -22.51 -53.70
N GLU A 651 4.49 -22.33 -53.75
CA GLU A 651 3.72 -22.26 -55.00
C GLU A 651 4.12 -21.04 -55.83
N THR A 652 4.21 -19.85 -55.21
CA THR A 652 4.67 -18.63 -55.90
C THR A 652 6.12 -18.75 -56.37
N GLY A 653 7.01 -19.31 -55.54
CA GLY A 653 8.39 -19.57 -55.94
C GLY A 653 8.55 -20.63 -57.04
N ALA A 654 7.61 -21.56 -57.16
CA ALA A 654 7.59 -22.55 -58.24
C ALA A 654 7.19 -21.94 -59.60
N ASP A 655 6.31 -20.93 -59.58
CA ASP A 655 5.91 -20.19 -60.78
C ASP A 655 7.01 -19.25 -61.29
N GLU A 656 7.91 -18.76 -60.41
CA GLU A 656 9.01 -17.87 -60.79
C GLU A 656 10.21 -18.55 -61.47
N GLY A 657 10.39 -19.87 -61.30
CA GLY A 657 11.36 -20.68 -62.04
C GLY A 657 12.85 -20.32 -61.82
N MET A 658 13.64 -21.31 -61.41
CA MET A 658 15.08 -21.19 -61.10
C MET A 658 16.01 -20.73 -62.26
N PHE A 659 15.47 -20.39 -63.44
CA PHE A 659 16.22 -20.00 -64.64
C PHE A 659 15.43 -19.09 -65.60
N GLY A 660 14.66 -18.09 -65.13
CA GLY A 660 14.13 -17.02 -66.00
C GLY A 660 13.43 -17.50 -67.29
N MET A 661 12.83 -18.68 -67.26
CA MET A 661 12.05 -19.27 -68.34
C MET A 661 10.63 -19.34 -67.81
N SER A 662 9.76 -18.51 -68.40
CA SER A 662 8.34 -18.51 -68.13
C SER A 662 7.81 -19.95 -68.10
N GLY A 663 7.07 -20.29 -67.04
CA GLY A 663 6.20 -21.47 -67.06
C GLY A 663 5.31 -21.48 -68.32
N PRO A 664 4.79 -22.66 -68.71
CA PRO A 664 4.06 -22.82 -69.95
C PRO A 664 2.87 -21.84 -70.03
N PRO A 665 2.54 -21.31 -71.22
CA PRO A 665 1.68 -20.13 -71.36
C PRO A 665 0.25 -20.44 -70.90
N GLY A 666 -0.17 -19.82 -69.79
CA GLY A 666 -1.54 -19.92 -69.27
C GLY A 666 -1.76 -19.51 -67.79
N GLY A 667 -0.76 -18.95 -67.10
CA GLY A 667 -0.80 -18.72 -65.65
C GLY A 667 -1.77 -17.62 -65.16
N GLU A 668 -1.83 -16.45 -65.83
CA GLU A 668 -2.61 -15.32 -65.32
C GLU A 668 -4.13 -15.57 -65.34
N THR A 669 -4.66 -16.20 -66.39
CA THR A 669 -6.08 -16.50 -66.50
C THR A 669 -6.52 -17.63 -65.56
N ALA A 670 -5.69 -18.65 -65.40
CA ALA A 670 -5.95 -19.74 -64.46
C ALA A 670 -5.84 -19.27 -62.99
N TRP A 671 -4.96 -18.31 -62.69
CA TRP A 671 -4.82 -17.69 -61.37
C TRP A 671 -5.99 -16.77 -61.04
N GLU A 672 -6.42 -15.92 -61.98
CA GLU A 672 -7.61 -15.08 -61.82
C GLU A 672 -8.89 -15.93 -61.61
N ASP A 673 -9.03 -17.02 -62.35
CA ASP A 673 -10.18 -17.90 -62.24
C ASP A 673 -10.17 -18.70 -60.92
N ARG A 674 -8.99 -19.08 -60.40
CA ARG A 674 -8.86 -19.73 -59.08
C ARG A 674 -9.08 -18.77 -57.92
N MET A 675 -8.61 -17.53 -58.02
CA MET A 675 -8.87 -16.48 -57.03
C MET A 675 -10.36 -16.10 -56.98
N LYS A 676 -11.02 -16.00 -58.14
CA LYS A 676 -12.47 -15.84 -58.21
C LYS A 676 -13.19 -17.05 -57.62
N ALA A 677 -12.75 -18.27 -57.91
CA ALA A 677 -13.34 -19.48 -57.33
C ALA A 677 -13.15 -19.56 -55.80
N HIS A 678 -12.01 -19.13 -55.27
CA HIS A 678 -11.74 -19.07 -53.83
C HIS A 678 -12.61 -17.99 -53.15
N ALA A 679 -12.73 -16.81 -53.75
CA ALA A 679 -13.60 -15.73 -53.28
C ALA A 679 -15.09 -16.12 -53.33
N GLU A 680 -15.53 -16.83 -54.37
CA GLU A 680 -16.89 -17.35 -54.51
C GLU A 680 -17.17 -18.43 -53.45
N LYS A 681 -16.21 -19.33 -53.19
CA LYS A 681 -16.29 -20.37 -52.17
C LYS A 681 -16.35 -19.78 -50.76
N GLU A 682 -15.58 -18.73 -50.48
CA GLU A 682 -15.69 -17.97 -49.23
C GLU A 682 -17.03 -17.25 -49.08
N ARG A 683 -17.55 -16.67 -50.16
CA ARG A 683 -18.85 -16.01 -50.18
C ARG A 683 -19.99 -17.00 -49.91
N GLN A 684 -19.91 -18.19 -50.50
CA GLN A 684 -20.84 -19.29 -50.25
C GLN A 684 -20.71 -19.84 -48.82
N LEU A 685 -19.50 -19.95 -48.27
CA LEU A 685 -19.27 -20.38 -46.90
C LEU A 685 -19.81 -19.36 -45.88
N LYS A 686 -19.68 -18.06 -46.17
CA LYS A 686 -20.32 -16.97 -45.40
C LYS A 686 -21.85 -17.04 -45.48
N LEU A 687 -22.41 -17.31 -46.66
CA LEU A 687 -23.85 -17.45 -46.84
C LEU A 687 -24.43 -18.66 -46.08
N MET A 688 -23.72 -19.80 -46.11
CA MET A 688 -24.11 -21.00 -45.36
C MET A 688 -24.00 -20.82 -43.85
N ARG A 689 -23.02 -20.06 -43.37
CA ARG A 689 -22.88 -19.71 -41.94
C ARG A 689 -23.97 -18.75 -41.45
N GLN A 690 -24.45 -17.85 -42.31
CA GLN A 690 -25.58 -16.96 -41.99
C GLN A 690 -26.93 -17.69 -41.95
N GLN A 691 -27.11 -18.75 -42.74
CA GLN A 691 -28.37 -19.51 -42.79
C GLN A 691 -28.52 -20.55 -41.68
N ASN A 692 -27.44 -20.97 -41.03
CA ASN A 692 -27.43 -22.02 -40.00
C ASN A 692 -26.81 -21.56 -38.67
N ALA A 693 -26.98 -20.31 -38.26
CA ALA A 693 -26.36 -19.80 -37.02
C ALA A 693 -27.02 -20.35 -35.75
N PRO A 694 -26.34 -21.17 -34.92
CA PRO A 694 -26.62 -21.24 -33.48
C PRO A 694 -26.14 -19.94 -32.81
N PRO A 695 -26.50 -19.65 -31.54
CA PRO A 695 -26.00 -18.47 -30.84
C PRO A 695 -24.45 -18.45 -30.84
N PRO A 696 -23.82 -17.27 -30.80
CA PRO A 696 -22.43 -17.08 -31.18
C PRO A 696 -21.51 -17.84 -30.21
N MET A 697 -21.05 -19.00 -30.66
CA MET A 697 -19.86 -19.68 -30.15
C MET A 697 -18.68 -19.23 -31.00
N ALA A 698 -17.60 -18.85 -30.30
CA ALA A 698 -16.25 -18.52 -30.74
C ALA A 698 -15.90 -18.73 -32.23
N GLY A 699 -15.47 -17.63 -32.86
CA GLY A 699 -14.43 -17.51 -33.89
C GLY A 699 -14.32 -18.60 -34.96
N THR A 700 -14.57 -18.24 -36.21
CA THR A 700 -14.17 -19.08 -37.33
C THR A 700 -12.66 -18.96 -37.59
N ALA A 701 -12.00 -20.09 -37.83
CA ALA A 701 -10.54 -20.24 -37.89
C ALA A 701 -9.78 -19.32 -38.88
N HIS A 702 -10.47 -18.62 -39.80
CA HIS A 702 -9.86 -17.73 -40.78
C HIS A 702 -9.71 -16.27 -40.27
N GLU A 703 -10.45 -15.87 -39.22
CA GLU A 703 -10.37 -14.53 -38.61
C GLU A 703 -9.43 -14.47 -37.40
N ILE A 704 -9.03 -15.62 -36.85
CA ILE A 704 -8.29 -15.73 -35.59
C ILE A 704 -6.81 -15.30 -35.72
N LEU A 705 -6.24 -15.28 -36.93
CA LEU A 705 -4.87 -14.79 -37.18
C LEU A 705 -4.75 -13.46 -37.92
N PHE A 706 -5.85 -12.94 -38.44
CA PHE A 706 -5.85 -11.65 -39.15
C PHE A 706 -6.35 -10.47 -38.31
N SER A 707 -6.87 -10.75 -37.11
CA SER A 707 -7.48 -9.76 -36.22
C SER A 707 -6.94 -9.73 -34.78
N HIS A 708 -6.12 -10.69 -34.35
CA HIS A 708 -5.66 -10.72 -32.96
C HIS A 708 -4.16 -10.46 -32.90
N MET A 709 -3.80 -9.29 -32.36
CA MET A 709 -2.44 -9.10 -31.90
C MET A 709 -2.10 -10.19 -30.88
N PRO A 710 -0.86 -10.69 -30.86
CA PRO A 710 -0.40 -11.61 -29.84
C PRO A 710 -0.59 -10.92 -28.48
N ARG A 711 -1.64 -11.32 -27.78
CA ARG A 711 -1.97 -10.81 -26.46
C ARG A 711 -1.25 -11.68 -25.45
N PRO A 712 -0.50 -11.08 -24.52
CA PRO A 712 0.29 -11.82 -23.54
C PRO A 712 -0.64 -12.35 -22.46
N GLY A 713 -1.16 -13.54 -22.69
CA GLY A 713 -2.05 -14.22 -21.75
C GLY A 713 -1.36 -14.75 -20.51
N GLU A 714 -0.02 -14.72 -20.41
CA GLU A 714 0.71 -15.26 -19.24
C GLU A 714 1.73 -14.24 -18.67
N GLU A 715 2.59 -13.65 -19.49
CA GLU A 715 3.72 -12.83 -18.99
C GLU A 715 3.33 -11.43 -18.49
N ARG A 716 2.25 -10.80 -18.99
CA ARG A 716 1.84 -9.45 -18.58
C ARG A 716 0.90 -9.42 -17.39
N MET A 717 0.07 -10.45 -17.22
CA MET A 717 -0.73 -10.64 -16.01
C MET A 717 0.15 -11.00 -14.80
N ALA A 718 1.29 -11.66 -15.01
CA ALA A 718 2.23 -11.91 -13.92
C ALA A 718 2.85 -10.60 -13.34
N LEU A 719 2.80 -9.47 -14.05
CA LEU A 719 3.50 -8.22 -13.69
C LEU A 719 2.82 -7.40 -12.59
N GLY A 720 1.57 -7.72 -12.24
CA GLY A 720 0.75 -7.02 -11.24
C GLY A 720 0.92 -7.55 -9.83
#